data_AF-A0AAV0MKF2-F1
#
_entry.id   AF-A0AAV0MKF2-F1
#
_cell.length_a   1.000
_cell.length_b   1.000
_cell.length_c   1.000
_cell.angle_alpha   90.00
_cell.angle_beta   90.00
_cell.angle_gamma   90.00
#
_symmetry.space_group_name_H-M   'P 1'
#
loop_
_entity.id
_entity.type
_entity.pdbx_description
1 polymer ?
#
loop_
_entity_poly.entity_id
_entity_poly.type
_entity_poly.pdbx_seq_one_letter_code
_entity_poly.pdbx_strand_id
1 'polypeptide(L)'
;MALKLLWPPPPSPSSSALSRPNSFFFSSTFVSSPTPVSRTLDHLFQRRSKKQGLRRRPVSACLKVEQQQGAATATNQWGKVSAVLFDMDGVLCNSEEPSRMAAVDVFAEMGVQVTVDDFVPFTGTGEINFLGGVANAKGVDGFDPEAAKKRFFEIYLDKYAKPESGIGFPGALELVTQCKSKGLKVAVASSADRIKVNANLAAAGLPISMFDAIVSADAFENLKPAPDIFLAASRILDVPPSECLVIEDALAGVQAAQAANMRCIAVTTTMSEEAMKNAGPSLIRSQIGSVSLEDILSGGSDSYNEKMQQPQVLQFSVQKSEAVVTDRMQNSPILNEEIAISDKVSSTGGLQGSRREIIRYGSLGIALSCLYFAVSNWKAMQYASPKAIWNVLFGVNSPSFEKGESAGTPRFSRVQQFVKYISDLEARGSTTTVPEFPSKLDWLNTAPLQFRRDLKGKVVLLDFWTYCCINCMHVLPDLEFLERKYKDMPFTVVGVHSAKFDNEKDLEAIRNAVLRYNISHPVVNDGEMYLWRELGINSWPTFAIVGPNGKLLAQVAGEGHRQDLDDLVEAALLYYGKKKILDKTPIPLNLEKNRDQRFYNSPLKFPGKLAIDVLNNRLFISDSNHNRIVITDLDGNFILQVGSTGEEGLRDGSFETAAFNRPQGLAYNPKKNLLYVADTENHALRSVETSN
;
A
#
# COMPACT_ATOMS: atom_id res chain seq x y z
N MET A 1 -35.25 30.33 -41.79
CA MET A 1 -36.50 30.60 -41.05
C MET A 1 -36.21 30.39 -39.57
N ALA A 2 -36.60 31.29 -38.66
CA ALA A 2 -36.04 31.30 -37.30
C ALA A 2 -37.06 31.66 -36.20
N LEU A 3 -37.07 30.84 -35.15
CA LEU A 3 -37.53 31.14 -33.80
C LEU A 3 -36.61 30.40 -32.83
N LYS A 4 -36.41 30.79 -31.58
CA LYS A 4 -36.28 32.09 -30.87
C LYS A 4 -36.23 31.66 -29.39
N LEU A 5 -35.21 32.11 -28.67
CA LEU A 5 -35.05 31.81 -27.23
C LEU A 5 -36.19 32.42 -26.40
N LEU A 6 -36.46 31.82 -25.23
CA LEU A 6 -36.81 32.56 -24.03
C LEU A 6 -36.04 31.99 -22.82
N TRP A 7 -35.55 32.89 -21.97
CA TRP A 7 -34.80 32.62 -20.74
C TRP A 7 -35.26 33.66 -19.70
N PRO A 8 -35.52 33.29 -18.42
CA PRO A 8 -36.04 34.21 -17.41
C PRO A 8 -34.96 35.19 -16.89
N PRO A 9 -35.32 36.45 -16.57
CA PRO A 9 -34.35 37.50 -16.25
C PRO A 9 -33.83 37.45 -14.80
N PRO A 10 -32.63 37.99 -14.52
CA PRO A 10 -32.14 38.22 -13.17
C PRO A 10 -32.75 39.49 -12.54
N PRO A 11 -32.83 39.59 -11.20
CA PRO A 11 -33.23 40.81 -10.51
C PRO A 11 -32.14 41.89 -10.57
N SER A 12 -32.53 43.15 -10.73
CA SER A 12 -31.65 44.33 -10.75
C SER A 12 -31.78 45.17 -9.45
N PRO A 13 -30.77 45.98 -9.07
CA PRO A 13 -30.62 46.48 -7.70
C PRO A 13 -31.27 47.86 -7.45
N SER A 14 -31.48 48.19 -6.17
CA SER A 14 -31.90 49.51 -5.70
C SER A 14 -30.84 50.19 -4.81
N SER A 15 -30.32 51.32 -5.27
CA SER A 15 -29.73 52.41 -4.46
C SER A 15 -30.77 52.99 -3.49
N SER A 16 -30.46 53.63 -2.34
CA SER A 16 -29.21 53.97 -1.63
C SER A 16 -29.59 54.35 -0.15
N ALA A 17 -28.84 55.02 0.76
CA ALA A 17 -27.66 55.89 0.65
C ALA A 17 -26.90 56.09 2.01
N LEU A 18 -26.26 57.27 2.11
CA LEU A 18 -25.61 57.97 3.23
C LEU A 18 -26.43 57.95 4.56
N SER A 19 -25.87 58.13 5.76
CA SER A 19 -24.66 58.90 6.12
C SER A 19 -23.93 58.44 7.42
N ARG A 20 -22.60 58.63 7.46
CA ARG A 20 -21.78 58.82 8.69
C ARG A 20 -21.75 60.35 9.06
N PRO A 21 -21.11 60.86 10.15
CA PRO A 21 -20.15 60.24 11.10
C PRO A 21 -20.33 60.66 12.61
N ASN A 22 -19.26 60.41 13.40
CA ASN A 22 -18.91 61.00 14.72
C ASN A 22 -19.56 60.43 16.01
N SER A 23 -18.94 60.50 17.20
CA SER A 23 -17.58 60.02 17.61
C SER A 23 -17.25 60.30 19.09
N PHE A 24 -16.45 59.41 19.70
CA PHE A 24 -15.44 59.66 20.76
C PHE A 24 -15.81 59.90 22.25
N PHE A 25 -14.80 59.57 23.09
CA PHE A 25 -14.48 59.97 24.50
C PHE A 25 -15.17 59.35 25.73
N PHE A 26 -14.47 58.35 26.32
CA PHE A 26 -14.09 58.17 27.77
C PHE A 26 -15.25 58.01 28.80
N SER A 27 -15.09 57.50 30.03
CA SER A 27 -13.93 57.30 30.89
C SER A 27 -14.02 56.06 31.82
N SER A 28 -12.85 55.63 32.30
CA SER A 28 -12.52 54.91 33.55
C SER A 28 -13.07 55.61 34.83
N THR A 29 -13.05 55.07 36.08
CA THR A 29 -11.99 54.36 36.86
C THR A 29 -12.50 53.65 38.15
N PHE A 30 -11.93 52.47 38.51
CA PHE A 30 -11.68 51.91 39.89
C PHE A 30 -12.87 51.85 40.92
N VAL A 31 -12.87 51.23 42.13
CA VAL A 31 -11.85 50.90 43.16
C VAL A 31 -12.22 49.63 44.01
N SER A 32 -11.23 48.73 44.21
CA SER A 32 -10.93 47.79 45.32
C SER A 32 -11.87 46.68 45.86
N SER A 33 -11.24 45.74 46.60
CA SER A 33 -11.77 44.59 47.35
C SER A 33 -11.94 44.87 48.86
N PRO A 34 -12.36 43.87 49.68
CA PRO A 34 -11.37 43.23 50.58
C PRO A 34 -11.49 41.69 50.73
N THR A 35 -10.65 41.11 51.59
CA THR A 35 -10.52 39.66 51.92
C THR A 35 -10.79 39.40 53.42
N PRO A 36 -10.35 38.28 54.04
CA PRO A 36 -10.93 36.92 54.07
C PRO A 36 -11.36 36.49 55.50
N VAL A 37 -11.67 35.18 55.78
CA VAL A 37 -11.17 34.41 56.96
C VAL A 37 -11.71 32.95 57.08
N SER A 38 -10.78 32.02 57.28
CA SER A 38 -10.77 30.70 57.98
C SER A 38 -12.04 29.94 58.44
N ARG A 39 -12.08 28.62 58.13
CA ARG A 39 -11.97 27.45 59.08
C ARG A 39 -12.00 26.13 58.27
N THR A 40 -10.95 25.30 58.13
CA THR A 40 -10.08 24.49 59.05
C THR A 40 -10.61 23.08 59.38
N LEU A 41 -9.66 22.12 59.46
CA LEU A 41 -9.73 20.70 59.88
C LEU A 41 -10.02 19.65 58.77
N ASP A 42 -9.34 18.49 58.72
CA ASP A 42 -7.93 18.17 59.04
C ASP A 42 -7.50 16.79 58.46
N HIS A 43 -6.21 16.46 58.60
CA HIS A 43 -5.57 15.13 58.55
C HIS A 43 -5.37 14.47 57.15
N LEU A 44 -4.13 14.42 56.64
CA LEU A 44 -3.09 13.36 56.80
C LEU A 44 -3.35 12.10 55.93
N PHE A 45 -2.37 11.43 55.29
CA PHE A 45 -0.91 11.41 55.49
C PHE A 45 -0.14 11.25 54.14
N GLN A 46 1.18 11.46 54.17
CA GLN A 46 2.14 11.27 53.07
C GLN A 46 2.16 9.83 52.48
N ARG A 47 2.58 9.68 51.21
CA ARG A 47 3.27 8.45 50.77
C ARG A 47 4.43 8.70 49.80
N ARG A 48 5.58 8.07 50.09
CA ARG A 48 6.83 8.14 49.31
C ARG A 48 6.79 7.23 48.09
N SER A 49 7.59 7.58 47.08
CA SER A 49 7.95 6.68 45.96
C SER A 49 8.67 5.41 46.45
N LYS A 50 8.33 4.24 45.88
CA LYS A 50 9.21 3.07 45.84
C LYS A 50 9.04 2.31 44.52
N LYS A 51 10.14 1.84 43.94
CA LYS A 51 10.16 0.93 42.78
C LYS A 51 9.87 -0.50 43.25
N GLN A 52 8.91 -1.17 42.61
CA GLN A 52 8.76 -2.62 42.48
C GLN A 52 7.77 -2.83 41.30
N GLY A 53 7.87 -3.84 40.44
CA GLY A 53 8.78 -4.99 40.47
C GLY A 53 8.02 -6.32 40.56
N LEU A 54 6.98 -6.52 39.74
CA LEU A 54 6.18 -7.75 39.75
C LEU A 54 6.70 -8.77 38.73
N ARG A 55 6.89 -10.01 39.21
CA ARG A 55 7.17 -11.20 38.40
C ARG A 55 5.87 -11.69 37.73
N ARG A 56 5.98 -12.24 36.52
CA ARG A 56 4.97 -13.17 35.99
C ARG A 56 4.96 -14.45 36.85
N ARG A 57 3.78 -15.01 37.11
CA ARG A 57 3.56 -16.41 37.51
C ARG A 57 2.42 -16.97 36.65
N PRO A 58 2.49 -18.24 36.20
CA PRO A 58 1.40 -18.84 35.44
C PRO A 58 0.23 -19.20 36.36
N VAL A 59 -0.99 -19.13 35.83
CA VAL A 59 -2.18 -19.74 36.42
C VAL A 59 -2.47 -21.00 35.63
N SER A 60 -2.53 -22.16 36.29
CA SER A 60 -2.88 -23.42 35.64
C SER A 60 -4.40 -23.52 35.50
N ALA A 61 -4.88 -23.63 34.25
CA ALA A 61 -6.28 -23.91 33.96
C ALA A 61 -6.49 -25.43 33.90
N CYS A 62 -7.10 -26.00 34.93
CA CYS A 62 -7.41 -27.42 34.98
C CYS A 62 -8.65 -27.72 34.13
N LEU A 63 -8.47 -28.31 32.95
CA LEU A 63 -9.55 -28.90 32.16
C LEU A 63 -9.69 -30.38 32.52
N LYS A 64 -10.92 -30.81 32.82
CA LYS A 64 -11.25 -32.21 33.07
C LYS A 64 -11.13 -33.00 31.77
N VAL A 65 -10.46 -34.15 31.83
CA VAL A 65 -10.56 -35.19 30.80
C VAL A 65 -11.82 -36.00 31.08
N GLU A 66 -12.84 -35.87 30.25
CA GLU A 66 -13.91 -36.86 30.18
C GLU A 66 -13.51 -37.95 29.19
N GLN A 67 -13.57 -39.21 29.62
CA GLN A 67 -13.35 -40.35 28.73
C GLN A 67 -14.67 -40.68 28.03
N GLN A 68 -14.65 -40.69 26.70
CA GLN A 68 -15.55 -41.54 25.92
C GLN A 68 -14.72 -42.54 25.11
N GLN A 69 -15.22 -43.77 25.03
CA GLN A 69 -14.51 -44.90 24.46
C GLN A 69 -14.93 -45.14 23.00
N GLY A 70 -13.95 -45.52 22.17
CA GLY A 70 -14.17 -46.57 21.17
C GLY A 70 -14.84 -46.20 19.85
N ALA A 71 -14.02 -45.77 18.89
CA ALA A 71 -14.15 -46.23 17.52
C ALA A 71 -12.75 -46.32 16.89
N ALA A 72 -12.25 -47.54 16.66
CA ALA A 72 -10.99 -47.77 15.94
C ALA A 72 -11.26 -47.77 14.42
N THR A 73 -11.58 -46.59 13.86
CA THR A 73 -11.61 -46.40 12.41
C THR A 73 -10.21 -46.57 11.84
N ALA A 74 -10.09 -47.26 10.69
CA ALA A 74 -8.81 -47.47 10.02
C ALA A 74 -8.03 -46.17 9.83
N THR A 75 -6.70 -46.23 9.98
CA THR A 75 -5.79 -45.11 9.76
C THR A 75 -5.81 -44.72 8.27
N ASN A 76 -6.68 -43.78 7.91
CA ASN A 76 -6.79 -43.31 6.54
C ASN A 76 -5.48 -42.62 6.13
N GLN A 77 -4.68 -43.29 5.29
CA GLN A 77 -3.35 -42.85 4.89
C GLN A 77 -3.36 -41.51 4.14
N TRP A 78 -4.51 -41.11 3.60
CA TRP A 78 -4.70 -39.82 2.95
C TRP A 78 -4.49 -38.63 3.90
N GLY A 79 -4.90 -38.74 5.17
CA GLY A 79 -4.89 -37.65 6.15
C GLY A 79 -6.02 -36.62 5.98
N LYS A 80 -6.28 -35.85 7.04
CA LYS A 80 -7.35 -34.82 7.08
C LYS A 80 -7.11 -33.72 6.04
N VAL A 81 -8.14 -33.31 5.29
CA VAL A 81 -8.15 -32.08 4.50
C VAL A 81 -9.01 -31.03 5.19
N SER A 82 -8.53 -29.79 5.23
CA SER A 82 -9.26 -28.60 5.72
C SER A 82 -9.31 -27.48 4.68
N ALA A 83 -8.39 -27.47 3.70
CA ALA A 83 -8.36 -26.48 2.62
C ALA A 83 -8.11 -27.11 1.25
N VAL A 84 -8.76 -26.57 0.22
CA VAL A 84 -8.53 -26.88 -1.19
C VAL A 84 -8.01 -25.62 -1.90
N LEU A 85 -6.87 -25.73 -2.57
CA LEU A 85 -6.20 -24.66 -3.29
C LEU A 85 -6.25 -25.00 -4.78
N PHE A 86 -6.95 -24.20 -5.56
CA PHE A 86 -7.07 -24.36 -7.00
C PHE A 86 -6.03 -23.45 -7.67
N ASP A 87 -5.25 -23.94 -8.65
CA ASP A 87 -4.85 -23.03 -9.73
C ASP A 87 -6.11 -22.56 -10.48
N MET A 88 -5.97 -21.57 -11.34
CA MET A 88 -7.06 -20.98 -12.11
C MET A 88 -6.94 -21.32 -13.59
N ASP A 89 -5.75 -21.16 -14.17
CA ASP A 89 -5.50 -21.32 -15.59
C ASP A 89 -5.38 -22.84 -15.85
N GLY A 90 -6.11 -23.37 -16.84
CA GLY A 90 -6.20 -24.81 -17.09
C GLY A 90 -6.94 -25.66 -16.04
N VAL A 91 -7.11 -25.17 -14.79
CA VAL A 91 -7.84 -25.85 -13.71
C VAL A 91 -9.29 -25.35 -13.56
N LEU A 92 -9.49 -24.05 -13.31
CA LEU A 92 -10.83 -23.45 -13.18
C LEU A 92 -11.37 -22.96 -14.53
N CYS A 93 -10.49 -22.57 -15.46
CA CYS A 93 -10.88 -22.03 -16.76
C CYS A 93 -9.90 -22.35 -17.89
N ASN A 94 -10.41 -22.50 -19.12
CA ASN A 94 -9.63 -22.57 -20.35
C ASN A 94 -9.22 -21.16 -20.79
N SER A 95 -8.26 -20.57 -20.07
CA SER A 95 -7.68 -19.25 -20.35
C SER A 95 -6.47 -19.29 -21.28
N GLU A 96 -5.88 -20.45 -21.51
CA GLU A 96 -4.61 -20.59 -22.24
C GLU A 96 -4.74 -20.37 -23.75
N GLU A 97 -5.70 -21.00 -24.41
CA GLU A 97 -5.98 -20.72 -25.83
C GLU A 97 -6.40 -19.25 -26.07
N PRO A 98 -7.30 -18.65 -25.27
CA PRO A 98 -7.58 -17.21 -25.34
C PRO A 98 -6.37 -16.32 -25.04
N SER A 99 -5.46 -16.72 -24.14
CA SER A 99 -4.20 -16.00 -23.90
C SER A 99 -3.32 -16.04 -25.15
N ARG A 100 -3.16 -17.20 -25.79
CA ARG A 100 -2.39 -17.32 -27.04
C ARG A 100 -3.01 -16.48 -28.16
N MET A 101 -4.33 -16.42 -28.29
CA MET A 101 -5.00 -15.53 -29.27
C MET A 101 -4.75 -14.04 -28.99
N ALA A 102 -4.86 -13.59 -27.73
CA ALA A 102 -4.55 -12.21 -27.36
C ALA A 102 -3.07 -11.83 -27.62
N ALA A 103 -2.14 -12.78 -27.47
CA ALA A 103 -0.74 -12.55 -27.79
C ALA A 103 -0.48 -12.49 -29.30
N VAL A 104 -1.15 -13.31 -30.12
CA VAL A 104 -1.11 -13.20 -31.58
C VAL A 104 -1.61 -11.82 -32.03
N ASP A 105 -2.68 -11.31 -31.43
CA ASP A 105 -3.19 -9.96 -31.70
C ASP A 105 -2.16 -8.85 -31.38
N VAL A 106 -1.47 -8.93 -30.22
CA VAL A 106 -0.39 -7.96 -29.86
C VAL A 106 0.72 -7.95 -30.92
N PHE A 107 1.21 -9.13 -31.31
CA PHE A 107 2.28 -9.23 -32.29
C PHE A 107 1.83 -8.78 -33.70
N ALA A 108 0.56 -8.99 -34.06
CA ALA A 108 -0.01 -8.46 -35.29
C ALA A 108 -0.05 -6.93 -35.31
N GLU A 109 -0.36 -6.26 -34.18
CA GLU A 109 -0.25 -4.80 -34.05
C GLU A 109 1.20 -4.30 -34.16
N MET A 110 2.17 -5.11 -33.73
CA MET A 110 3.61 -4.85 -33.94
C MET A 110 4.10 -5.19 -35.37
N GLY A 111 3.24 -5.70 -36.26
CA GLY A 111 3.60 -6.11 -37.61
C GLY A 111 4.37 -7.44 -37.72
N VAL A 112 4.42 -8.22 -36.65
CA VAL A 112 5.18 -9.48 -36.56
C VAL A 112 4.23 -10.67 -36.74
N GLN A 113 4.51 -11.56 -37.70
CA GLN A 113 3.69 -12.75 -37.91
C GLN A 113 4.07 -13.88 -36.93
N VAL A 114 3.09 -14.27 -36.11
CA VAL A 114 3.16 -15.35 -35.14
C VAL A 114 1.87 -16.18 -35.19
N THR A 115 1.94 -17.39 -34.66
CA THR A 115 0.84 -18.35 -34.53
C THR A 115 0.62 -18.67 -33.05
N VAL A 116 -0.52 -19.27 -32.69
CA VAL A 116 -0.75 -19.73 -31.30
C VAL A 116 0.31 -20.75 -30.86
N ASP A 117 0.78 -21.60 -31.77
CA ASP A 117 1.77 -22.64 -31.48
C ASP A 117 3.13 -22.07 -31.06
N ASP A 118 3.50 -20.87 -31.54
CA ASP A 118 4.73 -20.17 -31.13
C ASP A 118 4.77 -19.87 -29.63
N PHE A 119 3.61 -19.71 -28.98
CA PHE A 119 3.48 -19.39 -27.55
C PHE A 119 3.39 -20.63 -26.65
N VAL A 120 3.21 -21.83 -27.21
CA VAL A 120 3.11 -23.08 -26.43
C VAL A 120 4.37 -23.35 -25.57
N PRO A 121 5.61 -23.15 -26.07
CA PRO A 121 6.83 -23.36 -25.25
C PRO A 121 6.99 -22.40 -24.06
N PHE A 122 6.24 -21.30 -24.02
CA PHE A 122 6.32 -20.26 -22.99
C PHE A 122 5.05 -20.18 -22.12
N THR A 123 4.09 -21.07 -22.35
CA THR A 123 2.86 -21.21 -21.56
C THR A 123 3.18 -21.43 -20.06
N GLY A 124 2.44 -20.80 -19.16
CA GLY A 124 2.66 -20.87 -17.71
C GLY A 124 3.90 -20.14 -17.15
N THR A 125 4.69 -19.44 -17.98
CA THR A 125 5.94 -18.76 -17.51
C THR A 125 5.77 -17.33 -16.99
N GLY A 126 4.53 -16.83 -16.92
CA GLY A 126 4.19 -15.43 -16.62
C GLY A 126 4.28 -14.51 -17.84
N GLU A 127 3.41 -13.52 -17.94
CA GLU A 127 3.14 -12.77 -19.18
C GLU A 127 4.38 -12.10 -19.81
N ILE A 128 5.35 -11.65 -19.01
CA ILE A 128 6.62 -11.07 -19.50
C ILE A 128 7.43 -12.10 -20.29
N ASN A 129 7.54 -13.32 -19.77
CA ASN A 129 8.29 -14.41 -20.39
C ASN A 129 7.50 -15.04 -21.56
N PHE A 130 6.17 -15.12 -21.42
CA PHE A 130 5.25 -15.58 -22.46
C PHE A 130 5.37 -14.76 -23.75
N LEU A 131 5.35 -13.42 -23.63
CA LEU A 131 5.49 -12.51 -24.77
C LEU A 131 6.97 -12.35 -25.18
N GLY A 132 7.87 -12.12 -24.20
CA GLY A 132 9.29 -11.89 -24.44
C GLY A 132 10.02 -13.10 -25.05
N GLY A 133 9.60 -14.31 -24.71
CA GLY A 133 10.13 -15.55 -25.28
C GLY A 133 9.87 -15.65 -26.78
N VAL A 134 8.64 -15.36 -27.22
CA VAL A 134 8.28 -15.31 -28.65
C VAL A 134 8.94 -14.11 -29.34
N ALA A 135 9.01 -12.94 -28.70
CA ALA A 135 9.72 -11.78 -29.26
C ALA A 135 11.19 -12.08 -29.55
N ASN A 136 11.89 -12.73 -28.61
CA ASN A 136 13.26 -13.17 -28.78
C ASN A 136 13.38 -14.27 -29.86
N ALA A 137 12.49 -15.26 -29.86
CA ALA A 137 12.49 -16.34 -30.86
C ALA A 137 12.19 -15.86 -32.30
N LYS A 138 11.46 -14.75 -32.44
CA LYS A 138 11.11 -14.13 -33.74
C LYS A 138 12.04 -12.98 -34.14
N GLY A 139 13.00 -12.59 -33.30
CA GLY A 139 13.96 -11.52 -33.58
C GLY A 139 13.34 -10.11 -33.60
N VAL A 140 12.42 -9.81 -32.68
CA VAL A 140 11.73 -8.52 -32.62
C VAL A 140 12.64 -7.44 -32.01
N ASP A 141 13.30 -6.67 -32.85
CA ASP A 141 14.12 -5.52 -32.45
C ASP A 141 13.32 -4.49 -31.63
N GLY A 142 13.88 -4.05 -30.51
CA GLY A 142 13.30 -2.99 -29.67
C GLY A 142 12.04 -3.38 -28.90
N PHE A 143 11.74 -4.67 -28.74
CA PHE A 143 10.61 -5.17 -27.96
C PHE A 143 10.64 -4.65 -26.50
N ASP A 144 9.56 -4.01 -26.07
CA ASP A 144 9.30 -3.55 -24.70
C ASP A 144 8.34 -4.54 -24.01
N PRO A 145 8.80 -5.36 -23.04
CA PRO A 145 7.96 -6.36 -22.40
C PRO A 145 6.82 -5.78 -21.55
N GLU A 146 6.98 -4.59 -20.97
CA GLU A 146 5.97 -3.98 -20.11
C GLU A 146 4.87 -3.31 -20.95
N ALA A 147 5.25 -2.64 -22.04
CA ALA A 147 4.30 -2.13 -23.02
C ALA A 147 3.52 -3.28 -23.68
N ALA A 148 4.21 -4.37 -24.05
CA ALA A 148 3.58 -5.56 -24.60
C ALA A 148 2.64 -6.25 -23.59
N LYS A 149 3.05 -6.42 -22.33
CA LYS A 149 2.21 -6.98 -21.24
C LYS A 149 0.98 -6.12 -20.98
N LYS A 150 1.11 -4.80 -20.95
CA LYS A 150 -0.03 -3.89 -20.84
C LYS A 150 -1.00 -4.06 -22.02
N ARG A 151 -0.50 -4.04 -23.26
CA ARG A 151 -1.33 -4.15 -24.46
C ARG A 151 -2.00 -5.53 -24.58
N PHE A 152 -1.30 -6.58 -24.15
CA PHE A 152 -1.84 -7.92 -23.98
C PHE A 152 -3.06 -7.93 -23.06
N PHE A 153 -2.99 -7.32 -21.86
CA PHE A 153 -4.15 -7.25 -20.98
C PHE A 153 -5.31 -6.41 -21.57
N GLU A 154 -5.03 -5.29 -22.25
CA GLU A 154 -6.08 -4.51 -22.92
C GLU A 154 -6.87 -5.36 -23.93
N ILE A 155 -6.16 -6.13 -24.77
CA ILE A 155 -6.77 -7.02 -25.77
C ILE A 155 -7.44 -8.24 -25.13
N TYR A 156 -6.77 -8.86 -24.14
CA TYR A 156 -7.27 -10.05 -23.45
C TYR A 156 -8.61 -9.77 -22.74
N LEU A 157 -8.71 -8.63 -22.05
CA LEU A 157 -9.93 -8.21 -21.36
C LEU A 157 -11.05 -7.76 -22.32
N ASP A 158 -10.73 -7.03 -23.40
CA ASP A 158 -11.74 -6.53 -24.34
C ASP A 158 -12.25 -7.59 -25.34
N LYS A 159 -11.46 -8.61 -25.68
CA LYS A 159 -11.91 -9.64 -26.64
C LYS A 159 -12.32 -10.95 -25.97
N TYR A 160 -11.59 -11.41 -24.97
CA TYR A 160 -11.58 -12.83 -24.59
C TYR A 160 -12.11 -13.10 -23.17
N ALA A 161 -11.67 -12.35 -22.17
CA ALA A 161 -12.02 -12.53 -20.76
C ALA A 161 -13.17 -11.62 -20.27
N LYS A 162 -14.26 -11.54 -21.05
CA LYS A 162 -15.49 -10.85 -20.62
C LYS A 162 -16.20 -11.63 -19.52
N PRO A 163 -16.87 -10.99 -18.56
CA PRO A 163 -17.73 -11.68 -17.60
C PRO A 163 -18.71 -12.63 -18.31
N GLU A 164 -18.85 -13.84 -17.77
CA GLU A 164 -19.72 -14.90 -18.31
C GLU A 164 -19.44 -15.31 -19.78
N SER A 165 -18.22 -15.05 -20.31
CA SER A 165 -17.83 -15.49 -21.67
C SER A 165 -17.72 -17.01 -21.85
N GLY A 166 -17.83 -17.79 -20.77
CA GLY A 166 -17.99 -19.24 -20.82
C GLY A 166 -16.68 -20.03 -20.80
N ILE A 167 -15.56 -19.41 -20.43
CA ILE A 167 -14.24 -20.08 -20.36
C ILE A 167 -14.10 -21.03 -19.15
N GLY A 168 -15.07 -21.09 -18.23
CA GLY A 168 -15.01 -21.93 -17.04
C GLY A 168 -15.12 -23.42 -17.39
N PHE A 169 -14.29 -24.27 -16.77
CA PHE A 169 -14.37 -25.71 -17.00
C PHE A 169 -15.64 -26.32 -16.39
N PRO A 170 -16.35 -27.22 -17.09
CA PRO A 170 -17.50 -27.94 -16.53
C PRO A 170 -17.14 -28.65 -15.22
N GLY A 171 -17.96 -28.45 -14.19
CA GLY A 171 -17.74 -28.98 -12.84
C GLY A 171 -16.92 -28.09 -11.90
N ALA A 172 -16.32 -26.99 -12.37
CA ALA A 172 -15.52 -26.10 -11.52
C ALA A 172 -16.36 -25.40 -10.45
N LEU A 173 -17.50 -24.80 -10.85
CA LEU A 173 -18.44 -24.13 -9.94
C LEU A 173 -19.05 -25.13 -8.94
N GLU A 174 -19.41 -26.32 -9.43
CA GLU A 174 -20.00 -27.40 -8.66
C GLU A 174 -19.01 -27.93 -7.61
N LEU A 175 -17.74 -28.16 -7.97
CA LEU A 175 -16.73 -28.68 -7.05
C LEU A 175 -16.35 -27.66 -5.98
N VAL A 176 -16.14 -26.39 -6.36
CA VAL A 176 -15.90 -25.29 -5.40
C VAL A 176 -17.08 -25.18 -4.41
N THR A 177 -18.32 -25.24 -4.91
CA THR A 177 -19.54 -25.22 -4.08
C THR A 177 -19.62 -26.44 -3.14
N GLN A 178 -19.30 -27.64 -3.63
CA GLN A 178 -19.26 -28.87 -2.82
C GLN A 178 -18.23 -28.77 -1.68
N CYS A 179 -17.02 -28.29 -1.96
CA CYS A 179 -15.99 -28.06 -0.94
C CYS A 179 -16.49 -27.13 0.16
N LYS A 180 -17.08 -25.97 -0.19
CA LYS A 180 -17.68 -25.05 0.80
C LYS A 180 -18.82 -25.67 1.58
N SER A 181 -19.66 -26.49 0.94
CA SER A 181 -20.79 -27.16 1.60
C SER A 181 -20.34 -28.16 2.69
N LYS A 182 -19.11 -28.67 2.61
CA LYS A 182 -18.46 -29.49 3.66
C LYS A 182 -17.69 -28.67 4.70
N GLY A 183 -17.65 -27.35 4.59
CA GLY A 183 -16.87 -26.48 5.47
C GLY A 183 -15.37 -26.49 5.17
N LEU A 184 -14.94 -27.01 4.01
CA LEU A 184 -13.55 -26.83 3.55
C LEU A 184 -13.33 -25.37 3.16
N LYS A 185 -12.16 -24.85 3.52
CA LYS A 185 -11.67 -23.57 3.01
C LYS A 185 -11.28 -23.71 1.54
N VAL A 186 -11.59 -22.72 0.72
CA VAL A 186 -11.27 -22.75 -0.71
C VAL A 186 -10.51 -21.49 -1.15
N ALA A 187 -9.43 -21.67 -1.92
CA ALA A 187 -8.62 -20.55 -2.40
C ALA A 187 -8.18 -20.71 -3.84
N VAL A 188 -7.95 -19.58 -4.52
CA VAL A 188 -7.25 -19.52 -5.81
C VAL A 188 -5.77 -19.20 -5.56
N ALA A 189 -4.87 -19.87 -6.26
CA ALA A 189 -3.43 -19.80 -6.09
C ALA A 189 -2.70 -19.91 -7.45
N SER A 190 -2.79 -18.85 -8.27
CA SER A 190 -2.29 -18.79 -9.65
C SER A 190 -0.98 -17.98 -9.78
N SER A 191 -0.19 -18.32 -10.80
CA SER A 191 1.03 -17.58 -11.21
C SER A 191 0.77 -16.46 -12.23
N ALA A 192 -0.49 -16.06 -12.46
CA ALA A 192 -0.85 -14.87 -13.23
C ALA A 192 -1.05 -13.62 -12.34
N ASP A 193 -0.92 -12.45 -12.96
CA ASP A 193 -1.26 -11.14 -12.36
C ASP A 193 -2.73 -11.09 -11.88
N ARG A 194 -2.99 -10.30 -10.82
CA ARG A 194 -4.33 -10.18 -10.22
C ARG A 194 -5.39 -9.66 -11.18
N ILE A 195 -4.99 -8.88 -12.18
CA ILE A 195 -5.88 -8.36 -13.23
C ILE A 195 -6.46 -9.53 -14.04
N LYS A 196 -5.60 -10.42 -14.55
CA LYS A 196 -5.99 -11.65 -15.26
C LYS A 196 -6.76 -12.60 -14.33
N VAL A 197 -6.33 -12.76 -13.08
CA VAL A 197 -7.04 -13.62 -12.11
C VAL A 197 -8.48 -13.17 -11.84
N ASN A 198 -8.70 -11.88 -11.59
CA ASN A 198 -10.05 -11.36 -11.38
C ASN A 198 -10.93 -11.50 -12.65
N ALA A 199 -10.36 -11.27 -13.83
CA ALA A 199 -11.08 -11.35 -15.09
C ALA A 199 -11.46 -12.79 -15.46
N ASN A 200 -10.54 -13.74 -15.32
CA ASN A 200 -10.77 -15.15 -15.62
C ASN A 200 -11.82 -15.76 -14.69
N LEU A 201 -11.83 -15.39 -13.41
CA LEU A 201 -12.90 -15.78 -12.47
C LEU A 201 -14.28 -15.23 -12.89
N ALA A 202 -14.36 -13.97 -13.32
CA ALA A 202 -15.61 -13.40 -13.83
C ALA A 202 -16.06 -14.06 -15.15
N ALA A 203 -15.14 -14.34 -16.06
CA ALA A 203 -15.38 -14.99 -17.34
C ALA A 203 -15.80 -16.47 -17.21
N ALA A 204 -15.30 -17.14 -16.17
CA ALA A 204 -15.66 -18.50 -15.79
C ALA A 204 -16.98 -18.61 -15.01
N GLY A 205 -17.64 -17.50 -14.66
CA GLY A 205 -18.85 -17.51 -13.82
C GLY A 205 -18.57 -17.91 -12.36
N LEU A 206 -17.37 -17.60 -11.84
CA LEU A 206 -16.92 -17.95 -10.49
C LEU A 206 -16.76 -16.67 -9.63
N PRO A 207 -17.81 -16.23 -8.89
CA PRO A 207 -17.72 -15.02 -8.06
C PRO A 207 -16.57 -15.07 -7.05
N ILE A 208 -15.81 -13.98 -6.94
CA ILE A 208 -14.68 -13.82 -6.01
C ILE A 208 -15.07 -14.14 -4.56
N SER A 209 -16.32 -13.84 -4.16
CA SER A 209 -16.89 -14.14 -2.83
C SER A 209 -17.02 -15.65 -2.52
N MET A 210 -16.84 -16.53 -3.52
CA MET A 210 -16.72 -17.96 -3.27
C MET A 210 -15.38 -18.33 -2.64
N PHE A 211 -14.32 -17.55 -2.81
CA PHE A 211 -12.99 -17.92 -2.31
C PHE A 211 -12.69 -17.27 -0.97
N ASP A 212 -12.24 -18.06 0.00
CA ASP A 212 -11.76 -17.59 1.31
C ASP A 212 -10.41 -16.86 1.18
N ALA A 213 -9.64 -17.16 0.13
CA ALA A 213 -8.43 -16.41 -0.26
C ALA A 213 -8.22 -16.44 -1.78
N ILE A 214 -7.57 -15.42 -2.33
CA ILE A 214 -7.10 -15.41 -3.73
C ILE A 214 -5.68 -14.84 -3.73
N VAL A 215 -4.73 -15.65 -4.20
CA VAL A 215 -3.30 -15.36 -4.29
C VAL A 215 -2.90 -15.36 -5.76
N SER A 216 -2.15 -14.33 -6.16
CA SER A 216 -1.73 -14.03 -7.54
C SER A 216 -0.25 -13.62 -7.56
N ALA A 217 0.37 -13.61 -8.74
CA ALA A 217 1.82 -13.44 -8.90
C ALA A 217 2.39 -12.10 -8.43
N ASP A 218 1.58 -11.03 -8.42
CA ASP A 218 1.97 -9.64 -8.16
C ASP A 218 2.60 -9.41 -6.77
N ALA A 219 2.49 -10.39 -5.87
CA ALA A 219 3.01 -10.35 -4.51
C ALA A 219 4.25 -11.24 -4.27
N PHE A 220 4.84 -11.85 -5.31
CA PHE A 220 5.92 -12.84 -5.18
C PHE A 220 7.06 -12.63 -6.19
N GLU A 221 8.30 -12.71 -5.70
CA GLU A 221 9.50 -12.75 -6.56
C GLU A 221 9.70 -14.16 -7.18
N ASN A 222 9.27 -15.21 -6.47
CA ASN A 222 9.39 -16.61 -6.92
C ASN A 222 7.99 -17.18 -7.20
N LEU A 223 7.72 -17.50 -8.47
CA LEU A 223 6.49 -18.16 -8.91
C LEU A 223 6.68 -19.70 -8.94
N LYS A 224 5.62 -20.46 -9.25
CA LYS A 224 5.70 -21.92 -9.42
C LYS A 224 6.86 -22.27 -10.39
N PRO A 225 7.79 -23.19 -10.06
CA PRO A 225 7.69 -24.25 -9.06
C PRO A 225 8.09 -23.90 -7.62
N ALA A 226 8.32 -22.63 -7.28
CA ALA A 226 8.50 -22.24 -5.88
C ALA A 226 7.19 -22.42 -5.08
N PRO A 227 7.26 -22.85 -3.80
CA PRO A 227 6.08 -23.13 -2.97
C PRO A 227 5.38 -21.87 -2.43
N ASP A 228 5.96 -20.69 -2.64
CA ASP A 228 5.63 -19.42 -2.00
C ASP A 228 4.15 -19.04 -2.11
N ILE A 229 3.55 -19.18 -3.29
CA ILE A 229 2.14 -18.88 -3.57
C ILE A 229 1.21 -19.78 -2.73
N PHE A 230 1.48 -21.10 -2.69
CA PHE A 230 0.68 -22.04 -1.91
C PHE A 230 0.88 -21.87 -0.41
N LEU A 231 2.12 -21.64 0.04
CA LEU A 231 2.43 -21.36 1.45
C LEU A 231 1.78 -20.05 1.91
N ALA A 232 1.65 -19.03 1.04
CA ALA A 232 0.90 -17.82 1.34
C ALA A 232 -0.61 -18.08 1.45
N ALA A 233 -1.21 -18.84 0.52
CA ALA A 233 -2.61 -19.22 0.59
C ALA A 233 -2.91 -20.01 1.89
N SER A 234 -2.10 -21.00 2.25
CA SER A 234 -2.18 -21.75 3.52
C SER A 234 -2.17 -20.81 4.75
N ARG A 235 -1.27 -19.81 4.78
CA ARG A 235 -1.21 -18.81 5.86
C ARG A 235 -2.44 -17.91 5.92
N ILE A 236 -2.99 -17.49 4.78
CA ILE A 236 -4.19 -16.63 4.72
C ILE A 236 -5.44 -17.39 5.18
N LEU A 237 -5.52 -18.69 4.88
CA LEU A 237 -6.63 -19.56 5.31
C LEU A 237 -6.56 -20.01 6.78
N ASP A 238 -5.42 -19.78 7.46
CA ASP A 238 -5.08 -20.35 8.78
C ASP A 238 -5.17 -21.89 8.82
N VAL A 239 -4.70 -22.55 7.75
CA VAL A 239 -4.69 -24.02 7.60
C VAL A 239 -3.26 -24.49 7.36
N PRO A 240 -2.72 -25.47 8.13
CA PRO A 240 -1.36 -25.96 7.94
C PRO A 240 -1.20 -26.68 6.59
N PRO A 241 -0.02 -26.62 5.94
CA PRO A 241 0.17 -27.23 4.61
C PRO A 241 -0.15 -28.72 4.52
N SER A 242 0.07 -29.48 5.59
CA SER A 242 -0.29 -30.90 5.66
C SER A 242 -1.80 -31.17 5.56
N GLU A 243 -2.66 -30.20 5.90
CA GLU A 243 -4.11 -30.28 5.74
C GLU A 243 -4.62 -29.57 4.47
N CYS A 244 -3.71 -29.08 3.64
CA CYS A 244 -4.00 -28.47 2.34
C CYS A 244 -3.91 -29.52 1.22
N LEU A 245 -4.82 -29.39 0.25
CA LEU A 245 -4.83 -30.15 -0.99
C LEU A 245 -4.88 -29.17 -2.17
N VAL A 246 -3.98 -29.36 -3.13
CA VAL A 246 -3.89 -28.56 -4.35
C VAL A 246 -4.62 -29.27 -5.50
N ILE A 247 -5.24 -28.51 -6.40
CA ILE A 247 -5.70 -28.98 -7.73
C ILE A 247 -5.00 -28.15 -8.80
N GLU A 248 -4.35 -28.83 -9.76
CA GLU A 248 -3.28 -28.28 -10.62
C GLU A 248 -3.24 -28.94 -12.01
N ASP A 249 -2.87 -28.22 -13.06
CA ASP A 249 -2.77 -28.73 -14.44
C ASP A 249 -1.35 -28.72 -15.04
N ALA A 250 -0.38 -28.12 -14.33
CA ALA A 250 0.99 -27.90 -14.81
C ALA A 250 2.06 -28.56 -13.92
N LEU A 251 3.13 -29.08 -14.55
CA LEU A 251 4.25 -29.75 -13.86
C LEU A 251 4.90 -28.88 -12.77
N ALA A 252 5.08 -27.59 -13.06
CA ALA A 252 5.67 -26.63 -12.13
C ALA A 252 4.80 -26.46 -10.86
N GLY A 253 3.48 -26.52 -11.01
CA GLY A 253 2.56 -26.44 -9.89
C GLY A 253 2.53 -27.68 -9.02
N VAL A 254 2.61 -28.88 -9.63
CA VAL A 254 2.74 -30.15 -8.87
C VAL A 254 4.04 -30.14 -8.05
N GLN A 255 5.13 -29.63 -8.62
CA GLN A 255 6.40 -29.42 -7.92
C GLN A 255 6.28 -28.40 -6.78
N ALA A 256 5.58 -27.28 -6.99
CA ALA A 256 5.33 -26.28 -5.95
C ALA A 256 4.47 -26.83 -4.79
N ALA A 257 3.47 -27.66 -5.08
CA ALA A 257 2.64 -28.33 -4.07
C ALA A 257 3.48 -29.31 -3.22
N GLN A 258 4.34 -30.11 -3.86
CA GLN A 258 5.28 -31.00 -3.17
C GLN A 258 6.28 -30.21 -2.31
N ALA A 259 6.88 -29.14 -2.84
CA ALA A 259 7.79 -28.27 -2.11
C ALA A 259 7.11 -27.58 -0.91
N ALA A 260 5.81 -27.30 -1.01
CA ALA A 260 4.98 -26.79 0.08
C ALA A 260 4.56 -27.87 1.10
N ASN A 261 4.88 -29.16 0.85
CA ASN A 261 4.41 -30.33 1.61
C ASN A 261 2.87 -30.46 1.64
N MET A 262 2.23 -30.15 0.52
CA MET A 262 0.78 -30.30 0.30
C MET A 262 0.49 -31.54 -0.57
N ARG A 263 -0.71 -32.11 -0.45
CA ARG A 263 -1.21 -33.11 -1.42
C ARG A 263 -1.63 -32.42 -2.71
N CYS A 264 -1.62 -33.14 -3.83
CA CYS A 264 -1.98 -32.57 -5.13
C CYS A 264 -2.82 -33.55 -5.96
N ILE A 265 -3.95 -33.10 -6.49
CA ILE A 265 -4.72 -33.80 -7.53
C ILE A 265 -4.41 -33.10 -8.85
N ALA A 266 -3.69 -33.78 -9.74
CA ALA A 266 -3.41 -33.23 -11.07
C ALA A 266 -4.61 -33.45 -12.02
N VAL A 267 -4.88 -32.46 -12.88
CA VAL A 267 -5.79 -32.58 -14.01
C VAL A 267 -5.01 -32.55 -15.34
N THR A 268 -5.43 -33.35 -16.33
CA THR A 268 -4.72 -33.49 -17.61
C THR A 268 -5.30 -32.57 -18.70
N THR A 269 -5.67 -31.35 -18.34
CA THR A 269 -6.23 -30.33 -19.25
C THR A 269 -5.16 -29.66 -20.11
N THR A 270 -3.97 -29.42 -19.55
CA THR A 270 -2.82 -28.80 -20.28
C THR A 270 -1.66 -29.77 -20.51
N MET A 271 -1.45 -30.73 -19.60
CA MET A 271 -0.37 -31.73 -19.68
C MET A 271 -0.91 -33.15 -19.87
N SER A 272 -0.15 -34.01 -20.56
CA SER A 272 -0.52 -35.42 -20.72
C SER A 272 -0.47 -36.20 -19.40
N GLU A 273 -1.27 -37.26 -19.30
CA GLU A 273 -1.29 -38.14 -18.12
C GLU A 273 0.09 -38.78 -17.84
N GLU A 274 0.88 -39.05 -18.88
CA GLU A 274 2.26 -39.56 -18.76
C GLU A 274 3.22 -38.50 -18.19
N ALA A 275 3.14 -37.25 -18.65
CA ALA A 275 3.90 -36.15 -18.08
C ALA A 275 3.53 -35.93 -16.59
N MET A 276 2.24 -36.01 -16.27
CA MET A 276 1.76 -35.88 -14.89
C MET A 276 2.19 -37.03 -13.99
N LYS A 277 2.21 -38.28 -14.46
CA LYS A 277 2.74 -39.41 -13.68
C LYS A 277 4.19 -39.19 -13.26
N ASN A 278 5.01 -38.64 -14.16
CA ASN A 278 6.41 -38.32 -13.88
C ASN A 278 6.59 -37.18 -12.85
N ALA A 279 5.58 -36.34 -12.63
CA ALA A 279 5.62 -35.30 -11.60
C ALA A 279 5.26 -35.83 -10.20
N GLY A 280 4.65 -37.01 -10.06
CA GLY A 280 4.26 -37.59 -8.77
C GLY A 280 3.17 -36.86 -7.97
N PRO A 281 2.04 -36.42 -8.57
CA PRO A 281 0.88 -35.96 -7.81
C PRO A 281 0.26 -37.10 -6.99
N SER A 282 -0.56 -36.76 -6.00
CA SER A 282 -1.26 -37.71 -5.13
C SER A 282 -2.39 -38.45 -5.85
N LEU A 283 -3.03 -37.81 -6.83
CA LEU A 283 -4.01 -38.40 -7.75
C LEU A 283 -3.90 -37.73 -9.13
N ILE A 284 -4.45 -38.38 -10.15
CA ILE A 284 -4.65 -37.81 -11.48
C ILE A 284 -6.12 -37.99 -11.89
N ARG A 285 -6.69 -36.95 -12.52
CA ARG A 285 -8.04 -36.89 -13.09
C ARG A 285 -7.96 -36.22 -14.47
N SER A 286 -8.96 -36.40 -15.34
CA SER A 286 -8.87 -35.85 -16.71
C SER A 286 -9.13 -34.34 -16.76
N GLN A 287 -10.05 -33.87 -15.93
CA GLN A 287 -10.47 -32.46 -15.82
C GLN A 287 -11.08 -32.20 -14.42
N ILE A 288 -11.26 -30.94 -14.04
CA ILE A 288 -11.79 -30.57 -12.71
C ILE A 288 -13.16 -31.21 -12.41
N GLY A 289 -14.08 -31.27 -13.40
CA GLY A 289 -15.38 -31.94 -13.26
C GLY A 289 -15.34 -33.47 -13.14
N SER A 290 -14.15 -34.08 -13.18
CA SER A 290 -13.93 -35.49 -12.83
C SER A 290 -13.27 -35.69 -11.46
N VAL A 291 -12.87 -34.60 -10.78
CA VAL A 291 -12.44 -34.65 -9.38
C VAL A 291 -13.68 -34.71 -8.49
N SER A 292 -13.80 -35.76 -7.69
CA SER A 292 -14.88 -35.91 -6.74
C SER A 292 -14.53 -35.36 -5.36
N LEU A 293 -15.54 -35.06 -4.57
CA LEU A 293 -15.38 -34.70 -3.16
C LEU A 293 -14.75 -35.83 -2.32
N GLU A 294 -14.89 -37.09 -2.76
CA GLU A 294 -14.26 -38.26 -2.15
C GLU A 294 -12.75 -38.32 -2.48
N ASP A 295 -12.37 -38.00 -3.72
CA ASP A 295 -10.95 -37.83 -4.11
C ASP A 295 -10.24 -36.80 -3.21
N ILE A 296 -10.94 -35.70 -2.88
CA ILE A 296 -10.44 -34.67 -1.98
C ILE A 296 -10.36 -35.17 -0.53
N LEU A 297 -11.42 -35.79 0.00
CA LEU A 297 -11.53 -36.10 1.43
C LEU A 297 -10.83 -37.41 1.86
N SER A 298 -10.71 -38.40 0.98
CA SER A 298 -10.19 -39.74 1.31
C SER A 298 -9.15 -40.29 0.34
N GLY A 299 -8.92 -39.64 -0.81
CA GLY A 299 -8.04 -40.14 -1.87
C GLY A 299 -8.77 -40.99 -2.92
N GLY A 300 -10.10 -41.06 -2.86
CA GLY A 300 -10.92 -41.74 -3.86
C GLY A 300 -10.85 -43.27 -3.80
N SER A 301 -11.59 -43.92 -4.70
CA SER A 301 -11.75 -45.38 -4.71
C SER A 301 -11.16 -46.07 -5.95
N ASP A 302 -10.06 -45.55 -6.51
CA ASP A 302 -9.34 -46.16 -7.64
C ASP A 302 -7.94 -46.62 -7.24
N SER A 303 -7.67 -47.90 -7.44
CA SER A 303 -6.45 -48.55 -6.94
C SER A 303 -5.27 -48.44 -7.91
N TYR A 304 -4.54 -47.32 -7.87
CA TYR A 304 -3.15 -47.27 -8.36
C TYR A 304 -2.16 -47.50 -7.21
N ASN A 305 -1.95 -48.78 -6.88
CA ASN A 305 -1.13 -49.22 -5.74
C ASN A 305 0.11 -50.01 -6.19
N GLU A 306 1.04 -49.34 -6.88
CA GLU A 306 2.35 -49.92 -7.23
C GLU A 306 3.31 -49.91 -6.02
N LYS A 307 3.06 -50.86 -5.13
CA LYS A 307 4.02 -51.54 -4.23
C LYS A 307 5.36 -50.82 -3.97
N MET A 308 5.49 -50.22 -2.80
CA MET A 308 6.78 -50.26 -2.08
C MET A 308 7.08 -51.70 -1.62
N GLN A 309 7.64 -52.50 -2.54
CA GLN A 309 8.25 -53.80 -2.24
C GLN A 309 9.57 -53.95 -3.02
N GLN A 310 10.69 -53.54 -2.41
CA GLN A 310 12.01 -54.02 -2.84
C GLN A 310 12.34 -55.33 -2.08
N PRO A 311 12.67 -56.43 -2.78
CA PRO A 311 13.00 -57.70 -2.16
C PRO A 311 14.44 -57.74 -1.63
N GLN A 312 14.71 -58.65 -0.69
CA GLN A 312 16.07 -58.93 -0.21
C GLN A 312 16.74 -60.09 -0.97
N VAL A 313 18.08 -60.09 -0.97
CA VAL A 313 19.05 -61.18 -1.22
C VAL A 313 19.11 -61.83 -2.63
N LEU A 314 20.20 -61.62 -3.39
CA LEU A 314 21.35 -62.57 -3.52
C LEU A 314 22.40 -62.19 -4.60
N GLN A 315 23.64 -61.96 -4.13
CA GLN A 315 24.97 -62.27 -4.71
C GLN A 315 25.17 -62.56 -6.22
N PHE A 316 26.22 -61.95 -6.82
CA PHE A 316 27.53 -62.63 -6.97
C PHE A 316 28.74 -61.67 -7.14
N SER A 317 29.93 -62.24 -7.34
CA SER A 317 31.32 -61.72 -7.24
C SER A 317 31.70 -60.50 -8.14
N VAL A 318 32.83 -59.79 -8.00
CA VAL A 318 34.26 -60.21 -7.92
C VAL A 318 35.15 -59.38 -6.95
N GLN A 319 36.27 -59.98 -6.55
CA GLN A 319 37.23 -59.61 -5.49
C GLN A 319 38.13 -58.39 -5.77
N LYS A 320 38.65 -57.74 -4.70
CA LYS A 320 40.06 -57.92 -4.26
C LYS A 320 40.39 -57.29 -2.89
N SER A 321 41.22 -58.01 -2.12
CA SER A 321 42.13 -57.61 -1.01
C SER A 321 41.56 -56.77 0.16
N GLU A 322 41.57 -57.20 1.43
CA GLU A 322 42.71 -57.54 2.32
C GLU A 322 43.60 -56.33 2.71
N ALA A 323 44.05 -56.09 3.96
CA ALA A 323 43.71 -56.61 5.31
C ALA A 323 44.48 -55.71 6.38
N VAL A 324 44.57 -55.88 7.72
CA VAL A 324 44.10 -56.84 8.76
C VAL A 324 44.25 -56.18 10.18
N VAL A 325 43.58 -56.69 11.24
CA VAL A 325 43.90 -56.63 12.73
C VAL A 325 44.35 -55.27 13.37
N THR A 326 43.62 -54.57 14.26
CA THR A 326 43.10 -54.86 15.64
C THR A 326 44.12 -55.05 16.76
N ASP A 327 43.89 -54.45 17.94
CA ASP A 327 43.98 -55.20 19.22
C ASP A 327 43.04 -54.64 20.33
N ARG A 328 43.01 -55.30 21.50
CA ARG A 328 42.04 -55.19 22.60
C ARG A 328 42.73 -55.21 23.99
N MET A 329 41.91 -55.34 25.04
CA MET A 329 42.21 -55.76 26.42
C MET A 329 42.68 -54.61 27.35
N GLN A 330 41.95 -54.19 28.40
CA GLN A 330 41.35 -54.86 29.58
C GLN A 330 42.28 -54.92 30.79
N ASN A 331 42.01 -54.11 31.83
CA ASN A 331 41.52 -54.63 33.13
C ASN A 331 41.07 -53.53 34.13
N SER A 332 40.27 -53.96 35.10
CA SER A 332 39.65 -53.22 36.23
C SER A 332 40.62 -53.13 37.45
N PRO A 333 40.30 -52.58 38.67
CA PRO A 333 38.96 -52.28 39.22
C PRO A 333 38.73 -51.07 40.19
N ILE A 334 37.45 -50.67 40.27
CA ILE A 334 36.61 -50.35 41.46
C ILE A 334 37.22 -49.56 42.65
N LEU A 335 36.68 -48.35 42.91
CA LEU A 335 35.93 -48.04 44.15
C LEU A 335 35.00 -46.81 43.96
N ASN A 336 33.95 -46.70 44.79
CA ASN A 336 33.12 -45.49 44.94
C ASN A 336 33.86 -44.47 45.86
N GLU A 337 33.54 -43.18 45.95
CA GLU A 337 32.25 -42.61 46.39
C GLU A 337 32.11 -41.08 46.17
N GLU A 338 30.96 -40.51 46.57
CA GLU A 338 30.63 -39.07 46.78
C GLU A 338 30.77 -38.03 45.63
N ILE A 339 29.72 -38.00 44.81
CA ILE A 339 29.01 -36.84 44.21
C ILE A 339 29.57 -35.43 44.51
N ALA A 340 30.16 -34.79 43.49
CA ALA A 340 30.26 -33.32 43.39
C ALA A 340 30.33 -32.85 41.91
N ILE A 341 29.18 -32.82 41.21
CA ILE A 341 29.14 -32.44 39.80
C ILE A 341 29.27 -30.92 39.62
N SER A 342 30.49 -30.48 39.32
CA SER A 342 30.81 -29.14 38.84
C SER A 342 30.91 -29.17 37.31
N ASP A 343 29.85 -28.72 36.62
CA ASP A 343 29.78 -28.74 35.14
C ASP A 343 30.87 -27.90 34.45
N LYS A 344 31.96 -28.56 34.04
CA LYS A 344 32.86 -28.04 33.01
C LYS A 344 32.27 -28.33 31.63
N VAL A 345 31.48 -27.39 31.11
CA VAL A 345 31.05 -27.42 29.70
C VAL A 345 32.27 -27.30 28.78
N SER A 346 32.31 -28.15 27.75
CA SER A 346 33.42 -28.21 26.78
C SER A 346 33.58 -26.93 25.95
N SER A 347 34.81 -26.62 25.55
CA SER A 347 35.14 -25.47 24.72
C SER A 347 34.75 -25.70 23.25
N THR A 348 33.80 -24.92 22.75
CA THR A 348 33.72 -24.57 21.32
C THR A 348 34.47 -23.25 21.10
N GLY A 349 35.16 -23.10 19.97
CA GLY A 349 36.14 -22.04 19.76
C GLY A 349 35.54 -20.63 19.70
N GLY A 350 35.75 -19.84 20.75
CA GLY A 350 35.41 -18.41 20.80
C GLY A 350 36.64 -17.52 20.89
N LEU A 351 36.62 -16.37 20.22
CA LEU A 351 37.71 -15.39 20.22
C LEU A 351 37.98 -14.85 21.64
N GLN A 352 39.15 -15.17 22.20
CA GLN A 352 39.63 -14.57 23.45
C GLN A 352 40.11 -13.13 23.19
N GLY A 353 39.24 -12.17 23.49
CA GLY A 353 39.59 -10.76 23.68
C GLY A 353 39.14 -10.28 25.06
N SER A 354 39.62 -9.12 25.52
CA SER A 354 39.08 -8.53 26.75
C SER A 354 37.58 -8.20 26.59
N ARG A 355 36.84 -8.10 27.70
CA ARG A 355 35.41 -7.73 27.66
C ARG A 355 35.16 -6.38 26.95
N ARG A 356 36.16 -5.49 26.92
CA ARG A 356 36.12 -4.21 26.19
C ARG A 356 36.27 -4.43 24.68
N GLU A 357 37.16 -5.32 24.26
CA GLU A 357 37.37 -5.68 22.85
C GLU A 357 36.23 -6.51 22.29
N ILE A 358 35.68 -7.47 23.03
CA ILE A 358 34.50 -8.24 22.59
C ILE A 358 33.30 -7.30 22.34
N ILE A 359 33.10 -6.28 23.20
CA ILE A 359 32.07 -5.26 22.97
C ILE A 359 32.43 -4.37 21.77
N ARG A 360 33.69 -3.97 21.59
CA ARG A 360 34.13 -3.06 20.50
C ARG A 360 34.13 -3.73 19.13
N TYR A 361 34.60 -4.97 19.03
CA TYR A 361 34.57 -5.77 17.80
C TYR A 361 33.19 -6.39 17.56
N GLY A 362 32.40 -6.69 18.60
CA GLY A 362 31.00 -7.09 18.44
C GLY A 362 30.14 -5.96 17.90
N SER A 363 30.26 -4.74 18.45
CA SER A 363 29.57 -3.55 17.92
C SER A 363 30.08 -3.13 16.53
N LEU A 364 31.38 -3.23 16.26
CA LEU A 364 31.92 -3.03 14.92
C LEU A 364 31.42 -4.10 13.92
N GLY A 365 31.35 -5.37 14.34
CA GLY A 365 30.82 -6.47 13.53
C GLY A 365 29.33 -6.29 13.21
N ILE A 366 28.53 -5.85 14.19
CA ILE A 366 27.13 -5.45 13.96
C ILE A 366 27.05 -4.26 12.99
N ALA A 367 27.84 -3.20 13.22
CA ALA A 367 27.85 -2.03 12.35
C ALA A 367 28.27 -2.36 10.90
N LEU A 368 29.29 -3.21 10.72
CA LEU A 368 29.72 -3.71 9.41
C LEU A 368 28.67 -4.64 8.79
N SER A 369 27.96 -5.45 9.57
CA SER A 369 26.86 -6.29 9.07
C SER A 369 25.66 -5.45 8.64
N CYS A 370 25.29 -4.42 9.40
CA CYS A 370 24.25 -3.47 9.03
C CYS A 370 24.65 -2.62 7.81
N LEU A 371 25.92 -2.21 7.70
CA LEU A 371 26.44 -1.50 6.52
C LEU A 371 26.46 -2.40 5.29
N TYR A 372 26.94 -3.64 5.42
CA TYR A 372 26.91 -4.64 4.35
C TYR A 372 25.48 -4.96 3.92
N PHE A 373 24.54 -5.08 4.86
CA PHE A 373 23.11 -5.25 4.57
C PHE A 373 22.56 -4.03 3.82
N ALA A 374 22.82 -2.80 4.27
CA ALA A 374 22.36 -1.57 3.61
C ALA A 374 22.97 -1.38 2.20
N VAL A 375 24.22 -1.78 1.98
CA VAL A 375 24.89 -1.70 0.68
C VAL A 375 24.44 -2.82 -0.27
N SER A 376 24.28 -4.06 0.21
CA SER A 376 23.76 -5.16 -0.61
C SER A 376 22.26 -4.99 -0.95
N ASN A 377 21.47 -4.42 -0.02
CA ASN A 377 20.07 -4.07 -0.22
C ASN A 377 19.88 -2.60 -0.62
N TRP A 378 20.86 -1.97 -1.26
CA TRP A 378 20.77 -0.56 -1.67
C TRP A 378 19.58 -0.28 -2.60
N LYS A 379 19.17 -1.28 -3.41
CA LYS A 379 17.94 -1.25 -4.23
C LYS A 379 16.64 -1.15 -3.41
N ALA A 380 16.66 -1.40 -2.10
CA ALA A 380 15.52 -1.18 -1.20
C ALA A 380 15.58 0.20 -0.50
N MET A 381 16.74 0.88 -0.51
CA MET A 381 16.91 2.25 0.02
C MET A 381 16.61 3.34 -1.03
N GLN A 382 15.64 3.09 -1.92
CA GLN A 382 15.34 3.91 -3.11
C GLN A 382 15.15 5.41 -2.82
N TYR A 383 14.60 5.71 -1.64
CA TYR A 383 14.21 7.05 -1.19
C TYR A 383 15.38 7.94 -0.70
N ALA A 384 16.57 7.38 -0.45
CA ALA A 384 17.70 8.10 0.13
C ALA A 384 18.86 8.20 -0.86
N SER A 385 18.96 9.31 -1.60
CA SER A 385 20.07 9.51 -2.54
C SER A 385 21.42 9.66 -1.80
N PRO A 386 22.57 9.40 -2.46
CA PRO A 386 23.89 9.71 -1.89
C PRO A 386 24.02 11.17 -1.44
N LYS A 387 23.34 12.08 -2.16
CA LYS A 387 23.24 13.52 -1.84
C LYS A 387 22.37 13.77 -0.60
N ALA A 388 21.31 13.01 -0.41
CA ALA A 388 20.50 13.05 0.81
C ALA A 388 21.28 12.55 2.05
N ILE A 389 22.07 11.49 1.90
CA ILE A 389 22.98 10.99 2.96
C ILE A 389 24.08 12.02 3.27
N TRP A 390 24.66 12.65 2.23
CA TRP A 390 25.60 13.76 2.40
C TRP A 390 24.97 14.96 3.12
N ASN A 391 23.75 15.35 2.74
CA ASN A 391 22.99 16.42 3.40
C ASN A 391 22.72 16.13 4.88
N VAL A 392 22.50 14.87 5.26
CA VAL A 392 22.34 14.45 6.67
C VAL A 392 23.66 14.47 7.45
N LEU A 393 24.78 14.06 6.83
CA LEU A 393 26.09 13.97 7.49
C LEU A 393 26.82 15.31 7.61
N PHE A 394 26.67 16.20 6.62
CA PHE A 394 27.43 17.46 6.51
C PHE A 394 26.55 18.71 6.54
N GLY A 395 25.23 18.55 6.52
CA GLY A 395 24.25 19.62 6.66
C GLY A 395 23.98 20.40 5.36
N VAL A 396 22.69 20.49 5.00
CA VAL A 396 22.21 21.69 4.31
C VAL A 396 22.14 22.81 5.36
N ASN A 397 22.54 24.03 4.99
CA ASN A 397 22.55 25.19 5.89
C ASN A 397 21.14 25.72 6.21
N SER A 398 20.16 24.88 6.52
CA SER A 398 18.84 25.34 6.97
C SER A 398 18.98 26.17 8.25
N PRO A 399 18.21 27.26 8.42
CA PRO A 399 18.31 28.11 9.60
C PRO A 399 17.80 27.37 10.86
N SER A 400 18.25 27.82 12.03
CA SER A 400 17.92 27.18 13.32
C SER A 400 16.45 27.37 13.70
N PHE A 401 15.61 26.38 13.37
CA PHE A 401 14.22 26.31 13.81
C PHE A 401 14.14 25.93 15.30
N GLU A 402 14.24 26.93 16.18
CA GLU A 402 14.25 26.76 17.64
C GLU A 402 12.90 26.26 18.20
N LYS A 403 12.74 24.94 18.20
CA LYS A 403 11.66 24.19 18.88
C LYS A 403 11.85 24.22 20.41
N GLY A 404 11.77 25.42 21.00
CA GLY A 404 11.90 25.65 22.45
C GLY A 404 11.47 27.04 22.93
N GLU A 405 12.15 28.10 22.47
CA GLU A 405 12.04 29.44 23.07
C GLU A 405 11.08 30.41 22.35
N SER A 406 10.48 29.98 21.23
CA SER A 406 9.61 30.80 20.37
C SER A 406 8.28 31.25 21.00
N ALA A 407 8.01 30.96 22.27
CA ALA A 407 6.83 31.42 23.00
C ALA A 407 6.85 32.92 23.36
N GLY A 408 7.99 33.61 23.24
CA GLY A 408 8.14 35.03 23.57
C GLY A 408 8.68 35.94 22.47
N THR A 409 9.26 35.41 21.39
CA THR A 409 9.91 36.23 20.35
C THR A 409 8.90 36.82 19.36
N PRO A 410 8.83 38.16 19.19
CA PRO A 410 7.90 38.77 18.24
C PRO A 410 8.17 38.30 16.80
N ARG A 411 7.11 37.92 16.06
CA ARG A 411 7.18 37.44 14.67
C ARG A 411 8.02 38.33 13.76
N PHE A 412 7.90 39.66 13.90
CA PHE A 412 8.70 40.63 13.14
C PHE A 412 10.22 40.40 13.30
N SER A 413 10.68 40.18 14.54
CA SER A 413 12.11 39.92 14.83
C SER A 413 12.58 38.64 14.16
N ARG A 414 11.74 37.60 14.13
CA ARG A 414 12.03 36.31 13.48
C ARG A 414 12.09 36.42 11.96
N VAL A 415 11.17 37.17 11.36
CA VAL A 415 11.24 37.53 9.92
C VAL A 415 12.53 38.31 9.62
N GLN A 416 12.96 39.26 10.47
CA GLN A 416 14.24 39.96 10.26
C GLN A 416 15.47 39.04 10.44
N GLN A 417 15.42 38.02 11.32
CA GLN A 417 16.47 37.00 11.41
C GLN A 417 16.58 36.22 10.10
N PHE A 418 15.46 35.79 9.51
CA PHE A 418 15.47 35.13 8.20
C PHE A 418 15.91 36.06 7.05
N VAL A 419 15.53 37.35 7.06
CA VAL A 419 16.05 38.35 6.09
C VAL A 419 17.56 38.49 6.19
N LYS A 420 18.13 38.48 7.40
CA LYS A 420 19.59 38.48 7.59
C LYS A 420 20.21 37.18 7.07
N TYR A 421 19.65 36.03 7.42
CA TYR A 421 20.11 34.72 6.96
C TYR A 421 20.17 34.63 5.43
N ILE A 422 19.11 35.07 4.72
CA ILE A 422 19.08 35.13 3.24
C ILE A 422 20.17 36.09 2.72
N SER A 423 20.39 37.22 3.38
CA SER A 423 21.45 38.16 3.03
C SER A 423 22.86 37.56 3.17
N ASP A 424 23.12 36.85 4.27
CA ASP A 424 24.41 36.19 4.53
C ASP A 424 24.63 35.01 3.58
N LEU A 425 23.56 34.29 3.21
CA LEU A 425 23.56 33.18 2.26
C LEU A 425 23.81 33.64 0.81
N GLU A 426 23.22 34.75 0.38
CA GLU A 426 23.51 35.37 -0.92
C GLU A 426 24.93 35.94 -0.98
N ALA A 427 25.40 36.58 0.10
CA ALA A 427 26.73 37.18 0.17
C ALA A 427 27.88 36.14 0.09
N ARG A 428 27.65 34.90 0.53
CA ARG A 428 28.63 33.79 0.42
C ARG A 428 28.83 33.28 -1.00
N GLY A 429 27.90 33.55 -1.92
CA GLY A 429 27.97 33.12 -3.33
C GLY A 429 27.79 31.62 -3.60
N SER A 430 28.17 30.74 -2.67
CA SER A 430 28.20 29.26 -2.80
C SER A 430 26.84 28.55 -2.71
N THR A 431 25.73 29.28 -2.89
CA THR A 431 24.38 28.71 -2.80
C THR A 431 24.10 27.70 -3.92
N THR A 432 23.55 26.54 -3.57
CA THR A 432 23.09 25.55 -4.56
C THR A 432 22.00 26.18 -5.43
N THR A 433 22.17 26.11 -6.76
CA THR A 433 21.10 26.41 -7.72
C THR A 433 20.28 25.15 -7.93
N VAL A 434 18.95 25.26 -7.90
CA VAL A 434 18.03 24.14 -8.12
C VAL A 434 18.15 23.66 -9.57
N PRO A 435 18.18 22.35 -9.85
CA PRO A 435 18.15 21.83 -11.22
C PRO A 435 16.86 22.24 -11.93
N GLU A 436 16.92 22.31 -13.27
CA GLU A 436 15.74 22.59 -14.07
C GLU A 436 14.82 21.36 -14.12
N PHE A 437 13.50 21.56 -14.21
CA PHE A 437 12.57 20.44 -14.35
C PHE A 437 12.86 19.68 -15.66
N PRO A 438 12.94 18.32 -15.66
CA PRO A 438 13.13 17.56 -16.89
C PRO A 438 12.01 17.83 -17.90
N SER A 439 12.40 18.14 -19.14
CA SER A 439 11.50 18.61 -20.21
C SER A 439 10.41 17.64 -20.67
N LYS A 440 10.40 16.40 -20.14
CA LYS A 440 9.43 15.34 -20.43
C LYS A 440 8.50 15.00 -19.26
N LEU A 441 8.60 15.67 -18.10
CA LEU A 441 7.66 15.40 -17.00
C LEU A 441 6.27 15.94 -17.33
N ASP A 442 5.25 15.20 -16.95
CA ASP A 442 3.86 15.63 -17.04
C ASP A 442 3.51 16.66 -15.95
N TRP A 443 2.57 17.55 -16.27
CA TRP A 443 2.11 18.62 -15.38
C TRP A 443 0.59 18.65 -15.31
N LEU A 444 0.09 18.99 -14.11
CA LEU A 444 -1.31 19.23 -13.81
C LEU A 444 -1.48 20.66 -13.30
N ASN A 445 -2.68 21.23 -13.47
CA ASN A 445 -3.01 22.62 -13.14
C ASN A 445 -2.23 23.70 -13.94
N THR A 446 -1.28 23.35 -14.81
CA THR A 446 -0.46 24.29 -15.61
C THR A 446 0.09 23.61 -16.87
N ALA A 447 0.64 24.39 -17.81
CA ALA A 447 1.63 23.90 -18.78
C ALA A 447 3.04 23.76 -18.12
N PRO A 448 3.97 22.99 -18.70
CA PRO A 448 5.29 22.75 -18.10
C PRO A 448 6.10 24.01 -17.79
N LEU A 449 6.53 24.15 -16.53
CA LEU A 449 7.22 25.33 -16.01
C LEU A 449 8.73 25.13 -15.95
N GLN A 450 9.49 26.22 -16.08
CA GLN A 450 10.95 26.27 -15.96
C GLN A 450 11.39 27.35 -14.97
N PHE A 451 12.33 27.04 -14.09
CA PHE A 451 12.94 27.97 -13.14
C PHE A 451 13.56 29.18 -13.83
N ARG A 452 14.23 28.97 -14.96
CA ARG A 452 14.95 30.04 -15.68
C ARG A 452 14.06 30.94 -16.54
N ARG A 453 12.79 30.55 -16.76
CA ARG A 453 11.86 31.24 -17.67
C ARG A 453 10.59 31.70 -16.95
N ASP A 454 9.82 30.77 -16.38
CA ASP A 454 8.44 31.01 -15.93
C ASP A 454 8.34 31.29 -14.42
N LEU A 455 9.24 30.70 -13.63
CA LEU A 455 9.35 30.94 -12.19
C LEU A 455 10.40 32.02 -11.85
N LYS A 456 11.10 32.54 -12.87
CA LYS A 456 12.08 33.62 -12.72
C LYS A 456 11.41 34.84 -12.09
N GLY A 457 12.07 35.46 -11.11
CA GLY A 457 11.48 36.58 -10.38
C GLY A 457 10.50 36.19 -9.27
N LYS A 458 10.30 34.90 -8.97
CA LYS A 458 9.35 34.45 -7.93
C LYS A 458 10.05 33.76 -6.76
N VAL A 459 9.48 33.90 -5.57
CA VAL A 459 9.77 32.97 -4.47
C VAL A 459 8.94 31.72 -4.72
N VAL A 460 9.59 30.56 -4.84
CA VAL A 460 8.91 29.28 -5.10
C VAL A 460 8.99 28.41 -3.86
N LEU A 461 7.86 27.85 -3.45
CA LEU A 461 7.80 26.76 -2.46
C LEU A 461 7.61 25.45 -3.22
N LEU A 462 8.64 24.62 -3.30
CA LEU A 462 8.49 23.23 -3.75
C LEU A 462 7.97 22.41 -2.57
N ASP A 463 6.87 21.69 -2.77
CA ASP A 463 6.39 20.67 -1.84
C ASP A 463 6.68 19.28 -2.43
N PHE A 464 7.54 18.51 -1.78
CA PHE A 464 7.84 17.13 -2.16
C PHE A 464 6.85 16.19 -1.46
N TRP A 465 5.84 15.75 -2.21
CA TRP A 465 4.67 15.03 -1.70
C TRP A 465 4.40 13.72 -2.45
N THR A 466 3.55 12.87 -1.88
CA THR A 466 2.97 11.69 -2.54
C THR A 466 1.57 11.46 -1.97
N TYR A 467 0.60 11.06 -2.79
CA TYR A 467 -0.81 11.11 -2.39
C TYR A 467 -1.21 10.01 -1.39
N CYS A 468 -0.42 8.94 -1.24
CA CYS A 468 -0.66 7.94 -0.20
C CYS A 468 -0.22 8.39 1.21
N CYS A 469 0.52 9.50 1.34
CA CYS A 469 1.14 9.90 2.60
C CYS A 469 0.23 10.82 3.41
N ILE A 470 -0.26 10.34 4.56
CA ILE A 470 -1.14 11.12 5.44
C ILE A 470 -0.49 12.44 5.91
N ASN A 471 0.82 12.42 6.18
CA ASN A 471 1.59 13.62 6.54
C ASN A 471 1.59 14.68 5.42
N CYS A 472 1.54 14.26 4.15
CA CYS A 472 1.40 15.19 3.02
C CYS A 472 -0.03 15.75 2.93
N MET A 473 -1.04 14.98 3.33
CA MET A 473 -2.44 15.48 3.35
C MET A 473 -2.64 16.52 4.46
N HIS A 474 -2.03 16.30 5.64
CA HIS A 474 -2.09 17.24 6.77
C HIS A 474 -1.54 18.64 6.46
N VAL A 475 -0.61 18.78 5.50
CA VAL A 475 0.00 20.08 5.14
C VAL A 475 -0.71 20.81 4.00
N LEU A 476 -1.69 20.21 3.32
CA LEU A 476 -2.43 20.89 2.25
C LEU A 476 -3.18 22.16 2.75
N PRO A 477 -3.79 22.20 3.94
CA PRO A 477 -4.35 23.44 4.50
C PRO A 477 -3.28 24.49 4.85
N ASP A 478 -2.06 24.06 5.21
CA ASP A 478 -0.94 24.96 5.48
C ASP A 478 -0.43 25.60 4.17
N LEU A 479 -0.38 24.83 3.07
CA LEU A 479 -0.07 25.35 1.74
C LEU A 479 -1.16 26.29 1.23
N GLU A 480 -2.44 25.93 1.36
CA GLU A 480 -3.54 26.79 0.92
C GLU A 480 -3.56 28.12 1.68
N PHE A 481 -3.23 28.12 2.98
CA PHE A 481 -3.03 29.35 3.76
C PHE A 481 -1.96 30.26 3.13
N LEU A 482 -0.81 29.70 2.72
CA LEU A 482 0.27 30.46 2.08
C LEU A 482 -0.15 30.99 0.70
N GLU A 483 -0.80 30.16 -0.13
CA GLU A 483 -1.35 30.57 -1.43
C GLU A 483 -2.35 31.72 -1.28
N ARG A 484 -3.34 31.58 -0.38
CA ARG A 484 -4.36 32.61 -0.10
C ARG A 484 -3.73 33.90 0.44
N LYS A 485 -2.70 33.80 1.30
CA LYS A 485 -2.00 34.96 1.90
C LYS A 485 -1.13 35.72 0.89
N TYR A 486 -0.45 35.01 0.00
CA TYR A 486 0.55 35.59 -0.91
C TYR A 486 0.10 35.71 -2.38
N LYS A 487 -1.17 35.47 -2.69
CA LYS A 487 -1.76 35.53 -4.05
C LYS A 487 -1.40 36.77 -4.89
N ASP A 488 -1.27 37.95 -4.27
CA ASP A 488 -0.99 39.24 -4.93
C ASP A 488 0.51 39.61 -4.93
N MET A 489 1.34 38.67 -4.46
CA MET A 489 2.79 38.75 -4.32
C MET A 489 3.48 37.82 -5.32
N PRO A 490 4.76 38.06 -5.64
CA PRO A 490 5.55 37.24 -6.56
C PRO A 490 6.00 35.93 -5.88
N PHE A 491 5.02 35.08 -5.56
CA PHE A 491 5.14 33.80 -4.87
C PHE A 491 4.36 32.71 -5.62
N THR A 492 4.79 31.45 -5.52
CA THR A 492 3.98 30.29 -5.92
C THR A 492 4.35 29.05 -5.12
N VAL A 493 3.41 28.14 -4.94
CA VAL A 493 3.68 26.74 -4.61
C VAL A 493 3.86 25.95 -5.91
N VAL A 494 4.67 24.89 -5.89
CA VAL A 494 4.70 23.83 -6.91
C VAL A 494 4.77 22.48 -6.20
N GLY A 495 3.74 21.66 -6.37
CA GLY A 495 3.71 20.30 -5.82
C GLY A 495 4.56 19.37 -6.68
N VAL A 496 5.74 19.00 -6.21
CA VAL A 496 6.60 17.99 -6.82
C VAL A 496 6.13 16.64 -6.31
N HIS A 497 5.29 15.96 -7.10
CA HIS A 497 4.79 14.64 -6.75
C HIS A 497 5.90 13.62 -7.00
N SER A 498 6.47 13.08 -5.93
CA SER A 498 7.51 12.05 -5.96
C SER A 498 6.89 10.75 -5.45
N ALA A 499 6.51 9.88 -6.38
CA ALA A 499 5.71 8.67 -6.14
C ALA A 499 6.38 7.65 -5.22
N LYS A 500 5.80 7.35 -4.05
CA LYS A 500 6.35 6.33 -3.13
C LYS A 500 6.12 4.89 -3.60
N PHE A 501 4.99 4.60 -4.24
CA PHE A 501 4.70 3.31 -4.88
C PHE A 501 4.53 3.48 -6.39
N ASP A 502 4.78 2.44 -7.21
CA ASP A 502 4.71 2.55 -8.67
C ASP A 502 3.31 2.94 -9.20
N ASN A 503 2.23 2.55 -8.53
CA ASN A 503 0.88 3.03 -8.85
C ASN A 503 0.76 4.56 -8.71
N GLU A 504 1.54 5.20 -7.82
CA GLU A 504 1.50 6.65 -7.65
C GLU A 504 2.24 7.39 -8.77
N LYS A 505 2.93 6.69 -9.70
CA LYS A 505 3.53 7.30 -10.90
C LYS A 505 2.50 7.59 -12.00
N ASP A 506 1.34 6.97 -11.96
CA ASP A 506 0.30 7.15 -12.97
C ASP A 506 -0.32 8.56 -12.92
N LEU A 507 -0.35 9.24 -14.06
CA LEU A 507 -0.78 10.63 -14.14
C LEU A 507 -2.26 10.80 -13.80
N GLU A 508 -3.13 9.87 -14.19
CA GLU A 508 -4.55 9.95 -13.83
C GLU A 508 -4.77 9.63 -12.35
N ALA A 509 -3.98 8.76 -11.72
CA ALA A 509 -4.02 8.55 -10.28
C ALA A 509 -3.63 9.84 -9.50
N ILE A 510 -2.53 10.50 -9.90
CA ILE A 510 -2.13 11.81 -9.34
C ILE A 510 -3.22 12.87 -9.59
N ARG A 511 -3.79 12.92 -10.80
CA ARG A 511 -4.87 13.84 -11.18
C ARG A 511 -6.13 13.61 -10.35
N ASN A 512 -6.51 12.36 -10.11
CA ASN A 512 -7.61 12.01 -9.20
C ASN A 512 -7.30 12.41 -7.75
N ALA A 513 -6.04 12.40 -7.30
CA ALA A 513 -5.65 12.94 -6.00
C ALA A 513 -5.74 14.48 -5.96
N VAL A 514 -5.23 15.19 -6.99
CA VAL A 514 -5.34 16.66 -7.13
C VAL A 514 -6.81 17.11 -7.08
N LEU A 515 -7.68 16.40 -7.79
CA LEU A 515 -9.15 16.61 -7.79
C LEU A 515 -9.81 16.26 -6.44
N ARG A 516 -9.33 15.23 -5.74
CA ARG A 516 -9.85 14.80 -4.43
C ARG A 516 -9.49 15.81 -3.33
N TYR A 517 -8.25 16.27 -3.27
CA TYR A 517 -7.77 17.16 -2.22
C TYR A 517 -7.81 18.65 -2.62
N ASN A 518 -8.53 19.00 -3.71
CA ASN A 518 -8.75 20.37 -4.19
C ASN A 518 -7.46 21.17 -4.49
N ILE A 519 -6.35 20.48 -4.75
CA ILE A 519 -5.03 21.07 -5.00
C ILE A 519 -5.12 21.99 -6.21
N SER A 520 -4.72 23.25 -6.02
CA SER A 520 -4.94 24.34 -6.99
C SER A 520 -3.65 25.00 -7.50
N HIS A 521 -2.52 24.75 -6.85
CA HIS A 521 -1.20 25.09 -7.39
C HIS A 521 -0.76 24.14 -8.52
N PRO A 522 0.24 24.54 -9.34
CA PRO A 522 0.95 23.65 -10.26
C PRO A 522 1.42 22.35 -9.59
N VAL A 523 1.22 21.21 -10.26
CA VAL A 523 1.78 19.92 -9.84
C VAL A 523 2.57 19.31 -11.00
N VAL A 524 3.73 18.72 -10.69
CA VAL A 524 4.58 18.00 -11.65
C VAL A 524 4.75 16.55 -11.19
N ASN A 525 4.70 15.62 -12.14
CA ASN A 525 4.95 14.20 -11.91
C ASN A 525 6.47 13.92 -11.92
N ASP A 526 7.12 13.99 -10.76
CA ASP A 526 8.49 13.50 -10.53
C ASP A 526 8.43 12.04 -10.03
N GLY A 527 7.60 11.19 -10.64
CA GLY A 527 7.39 9.80 -10.25
C GLY A 527 8.67 8.94 -10.28
N GLU A 528 9.65 9.32 -11.09
CA GLU A 528 10.99 8.72 -11.11
C GLU A 528 11.99 9.37 -10.13
N MET A 529 11.54 10.28 -9.25
CA MET A 529 12.30 10.94 -8.18
C MET A 529 13.59 11.65 -8.64
N TYR A 530 13.61 12.26 -9.83
CA TYR A 530 14.79 13.00 -10.30
C TYR A 530 15.07 14.22 -9.41
N LEU A 531 14.07 15.08 -9.22
CA LEU A 531 14.23 16.33 -8.48
C LEU A 531 14.42 16.06 -6.98
N TRP A 532 13.73 15.04 -6.46
CA TRP A 532 13.93 14.50 -5.11
C TRP A 532 15.38 14.09 -4.85
N ARG A 533 15.96 13.25 -5.72
CA ARG A 533 17.35 12.78 -5.56
C ARG A 533 18.36 13.92 -5.71
N GLU A 534 18.12 14.85 -6.64
CA GLU A 534 19.00 16.00 -6.90
C GLU A 534 18.92 17.12 -5.86
N LEU A 535 17.82 17.28 -5.12
CA LEU A 535 17.79 18.15 -3.95
C LEU A 535 18.18 17.43 -2.65
N GLY A 536 18.46 16.13 -2.72
CA GLY A 536 18.86 15.31 -1.57
C GLY A 536 17.75 15.22 -0.52
N ILE A 537 16.51 15.09 -0.99
CA ILE A 537 15.32 14.88 -0.16
C ILE A 537 15.34 13.44 0.41
N ASN A 538 14.71 13.24 1.57
CA ASN A 538 14.71 11.97 2.29
C ASN A 538 13.41 11.65 3.07
N SER A 539 12.39 12.52 3.00
CA SER A 539 11.15 12.35 3.77
C SER A 539 9.96 13.10 3.15
N TRP A 540 8.76 12.59 3.39
CA TRP A 540 7.49 13.15 2.92
C TRP A 540 6.67 13.71 4.11
N PRO A 541 6.15 14.96 4.02
CA PRO A 541 6.50 15.99 3.04
C PRO A 541 7.92 16.55 3.29
N THR A 542 8.52 17.16 2.27
CA THR A 542 9.65 18.08 2.46
C THR A 542 9.44 19.33 1.62
N PHE A 543 9.62 20.50 2.22
CA PHE A 543 9.53 21.78 1.56
C PHE A 543 10.91 22.31 1.17
N ALA A 544 11.05 22.83 -0.05
CA ALA A 544 12.25 23.53 -0.48
C ALA A 544 11.89 24.95 -0.96
N ILE A 545 12.40 25.97 -0.26
CA ILE A 545 12.16 27.38 -0.57
C ILE A 545 13.23 27.82 -1.57
N VAL A 546 12.82 28.33 -2.73
CA VAL A 546 13.70 28.74 -3.83
C VAL A 546 13.53 30.24 -4.11
N GLY A 547 14.65 30.94 -4.32
CA GLY A 547 14.67 32.36 -4.64
C GLY A 547 14.38 32.67 -6.11
N PRO A 548 14.11 33.95 -6.45
CA PRO A 548 13.78 34.42 -7.80
C PRO A 548 14.89 34.27 -8.85
N ASN A 549 16.06 33.82 -8.42
CA ASN A 549 17.25 33.51 -9.20
C ASN A 549 17.52 31.99 -9.30
N GLY A 550 16.61 31.14 -8.83
CA GLY A 550 16.75 29.68 -8.84
C GLY A 550 17.64 29.11 -7.72
N LYS A 551 18.08 29.93 -6.75
CA LYS A 551 18.88 29.46 -5.61
C LYS A 551 18.01 28.81 -4.54
N LEU A 552 18.44 27.66 -4.02
CA LEU A 552 17.85 27.02 -2.85
C LEU A 552 18.15 27.85 -1.60
N LEU A 553 17.12 28.33 -0.90
CA LEU A 553 17.24 29.17 0.29
C LEU A 553 17.16 28.38 1.58
N ALA A 554 16.26 27.39 1.66
CA ALA A 554 16.09 26.53 2.85
C ALA A 554 15.38 25.23 2.48
N GLN A 555 15.58 24.19 3.29
CA GLN A 555 14.77 22.96 3.28
C GLN A 555 14.15 22.71 4.66
N VAL A 556 12.89 22.28 4.69
CA VAL A 556 12.12 22.00 5.91
C VAL A 556 11.41 20.66 5.74
N ALA A 557 11.73 19.68 6.58
CA ALA A 557 11.23 18.32 6.46
C ALA A 557 10.13 18.02 7.50
N GLY A 558 9.07 17.32 7.08
CA GLY A 558 7.94 16.92 7.92
C GLY A 558 6.81 17.95 8.04
N GLU A 559 5.74 17.53 8.71
CA GLU A 559 4.49 18.28 8.90
C GLU A 559 4.55 19.31 10.05
N GLY A 560 3.52 20.16 10.17
CA GLY A 560 3.34 21.10 11.29
C GLY A 560 4.19 22.38 11.22
N HIS A 561 4.77 22.68 10.05
CA HIS A 561 5.78 23.72 9.87
C HIS A 561 5.28 25.06 9.28
N ARG A 562 3.94 25.30 9.22
CA ARG A 562 3.35 26.52 8.61
C ARG A 562 4.02 27.84 8.99
N GLN A 563 4.32 28.05 10.27
CA GLN A 563 4.89 29.33 10.72
C GLN A 563 6.35 29.50 10.28
N ASP A 564 7.10 28.41 10.11
CA ASP A 564 8.45 28.43 9.53
C ASP A 564 8.40 28.76 8.05
N LEU A 565 7.50 28.12 7.30
CA LEU A 565 7.28 28.42 5.88
C LEU A 565 6.80 29.86 5.67
N ASP A 566 5.84 30.32 6.47
CA ASP A 566 5.26 31.67 6.36
C ASP A 566 6.29 32.78 6.61
N ASP A 567 7.09 32.64 7.67
CA ASP A 567 8.12 33.63 8.01
C ASP A 567 9.29 33.61 7.03
N LEU A 568 9.65 32.44 6.47
CA LEU A 568 10.66 32.30 5.42
C LEU A 568 10.21 32.93 4.09
N VAL A 569 8.96 32.71 3.69
CA VAL A 569 8.39 33.32 2.46
C VAL A 569 8.29 34.83 2.62
N GLU A 570 7.83 35.34 3.77
CA GLU A 570 7.82 36.79 4.05
C GLU A 570 9.24 37.38 3.98
N ALA A 571 10.23 36.71 4.60
CA ALA A 571 11.62 37.15 4.58
C ALA A 571 12.23 37.17 3.17
N ALA A 572 11.97 36.15 2.35
CA ALA A 572 12.43 36.10 0.96
C ALA A 572 11.80 37.23 0.13
N LEU A 573 10.48 37.42 0.22
CA LEU A 573 9.76 38.51 -0.47
C LEU A 573 10.28 39.90 -0.04
N LEU A 574 10.54 40.11 1.25
CA LEU A 574 11.12 41.36 1.78
C LEU A 574 12.57 41.57 1.31
N TYR A 575 13.41 40.53 1.27
CA TYR A 575 14.80 40.64 0.83
C TYR A 575 14.88 40.95 -0.67
N TYR A 576 14.25 40.14 -1.51
CA TYR A 576 14.32 40.29 -2.95
C TYR A 576 13.49 41.46 -3.48
N GLY A 577 12.47 41.90 -2.74
CA GLY A 577 11.76 43.15 -3.00
C GLY A 577 12.68 44.37 -2.87
N LYS A 578 13.51 44.43 -1.82
CA LYS A 578 14.55 45.47 -1.67
C LYS A 578 15.60 45.41 -2.80
N LYS A 579 15.89 44.21 -3.33
CA LYS A 579 16.79 44.02 -4.50
C LYS A 579 16.13 44.37 -5.84
N LYS A 580 14.81 44.57 -5.91
CA LYS A 580 14.03 44.85 -7.12
C LYS A 580 14.16 43.79 -8.23
N ILE A 581 14.33 42.51 -7.88
CA ILE A 581 14.43 41.40 -8.84
C ILE A 581 13.19 40.47 -8.87
N LEU A 582 12.07 40.92 -8.29
CA LEU A 582 10.84 40.15 -8.24
C LEU A 582 9.87 40.51 -9.39
N ASP A 583 9.20 39.50 -9.95
CA ASP A 583 8.25 39.62 -11.06
C ASP A 583 6.84 39.15 -10.65
N LYS A 584 5.89 40.08 -10.72
CA LYS A 584 4.48 39.90 -10.37
C LYS A 584 3.61 39.27 -11.48
N THR A 585 4.15 39.03 -12.66
CA THR A 585 3.40 38.42 -13.79
C THR A 585 2.85 37.05 -13.35
N PRO A 586 1.53 36.81 -13.35
CA PRO A 586 0.96 35.58 -12.81
C PRO A 586 1.33 34.36 -13.67
N ILE A 587 1.42 33.19 -13.05
CA ILE A 587 1.60 31.92 -13.76
C ILE A 587 0.26 31.54 -14.44
N PRO A 588 0.23 31.16 -15.73
CA PRO A 588 -0.99 30.72 -16.40
C PRO A 588 -1.53 29.39 -15.84
N LEU A 589 -2.40 29.47 -14.83
CA LEU A 589 -3.06 28.29 -14.25
C LEU A 589 -4.22 27.81 -15.13
N ASN A 590 -4.38 26.50 -15.17
CA ASN A 590 -5.35 25.76 -15.97
C ASN A 590 -5.82 24.55 -15.14
N LEU A 591 -6.75 24.79 -14.22
CA LEU A 591 -7.05 23.82 -13.14
C LEU A 591 -7.81 22.59 -13.63
N GLU A 592 -7.40 21.41 -13.18
CA GLU A 592 -8.04 20.14 -13.56
C GLU A 592 -9.52 20.08 -13.17
N LYS A 593 -9.86 20.69 -12.03
CA LYS A 593 -11.23 20.76 -11.51
C LYS A 593 -12.21 21.55 -12.39
N ASN A 594 -11.70 22.33 -13.35
CA ASN A 594 -12.50 23.05 -14.34
C ASN A 594 -12.74 22.22 -15.63
N ARG A 595 -12.08 21.06 -15.76
CA ARG A 595 -12.07 20.21 -16.96
C ARG A 595 -12.79 18.88 -16.77
N ASP A 596 -12.94 18.42 -15.53
CA ASP A 596 -13.48 17.09 -15.24
C ASP A 596 -15.01 17.05 -15.36
N GLN A 597 -15.50 16.34 -16.38
CA GLN A 597 -16.93 16.21 -16.67
C GLN A 597 -17.69 15.43 -15.59
N ARG A 598 -17.01 14.62 -14.76
CA ARG A 598 -17.65 13.84 -13.69
C ARG A 598 -18.31 14.74 -12.65
N PHE A 599 -17.81 15.96 -12.46
CA PHE A 599 -18.39 16.95 -11.53
C PHE A 599 -19.74 17.54 -11.98
N TYR A 600 -20.13 17.35 -13.25
CA TYR A 600 -21.44 17.77 -13.77
C TYR A 600 -22.40 16.58 -13.97
N ASN A 601 -21.85 15.37 -14.17
CA ASN A 601 -22.60 14.20 -14.60
C ASN A 601 -22.79 13.11 -13.53
N SER A 602 -22.07 13.17 -12.40
CA SER A 602 -22.13 12.15 -11.34
C SER A 602 -22.91 12.65 -10.11
N PRO A 603 -23.83 11.85 -9.53
CA PRO A 603 -24.49 12.20 -8.27
C PRO A 603 -23.56 12.10 -7.06
N LEU A 604 -22.44 11.37 -7.16
CA LEU A 604 -21.44 11.18 -6.11
C LEU A 604 -20.07 11.74 -6.55
N LYS A 605 -19.27 12.23 -5.59
CA LYS A 605 -17.99 12.87 -5.84
C LYS A 605 -16.95 12.37 -4.83
N PHE A 606 -16.07 11.50 -5.32
CA PHE A 606 -15.08 10.75 -4.51
C PHE A 606 -15.68 10.11 -3.25
N PRO A 607 -16.69 9.22 -3.37
CA PRO A 607 -17.24 8.51 -2.22
C PRO A 607 -16.16 7.65 -1.54
N GLY A 608 -16.03 7.79 -0.21
CA GLY A 608 -14.91 7.24 0.56
C GLY A 608 -15.11 5.80 1.04
N LYS A 609 -16.26 5.52 1.67
CA LYS A 609 -16.67 4.21 2.21
C LYS A 609 -18.18 3.99 2.11
N LEU A 610 -18.56 2.74 2.39
CA LEU A 610 -19.94 2.25 2.47
C LEU A 610 -20.17 1.60 3.85
N ALA A 611 -21.41 1.64 4.33
CA ALA A 611 -21.93 0.74 5.36
C ALA A 611 -23.32 0.24 4.95
N ILE A 612 -23.76 -0.90 5.46
CA ILE A 612 -24.98 -1.58 5.00
C ILE A 612 -25.93 -1.92 6.16
N ASP A 613 -27.23 -1.83 5.91
CA ASP A 613 -28.32 -2.29 6.77
C ASP A 613 -29.27 -3.17 5.97
N VAL A 614 -28.94 -4.45 5.90
CA VAL A 614 -29.71 -5.46 5.15
C VAL A 614 -31.13 -5.63 5.69
N LEU A 615 -31.35 -5.41 7.00
CA LEU A 615 -32.65 -5.63 7.63
C LEU A 615 -33.72 -4.60 7.22
N ASN A 616 -33.28 -3.37 6.90
CA ASN A 616 -34.18 -2.28 6.48
C ASN A 616 -33.99 -1.90 5.01
N ASN A 617 -33.27 -2.72 4.23
CA ASN A 617 -32.90 -2.47 2.84
C ASN A 617 -32.22 -1.10 2.62
N ARG A 618 -31.11 -0.79 3.34
CA ARG A 618 -30.40 0.50 3.21
C ARG A 618 -28.89 0.35 2.99
N LEU A 619 -28.34 1.24 2.16
CA LEU A 619 -26.91 1.47 1.95
C LEU A 619 -26.55 2.90 2.35
N PHE A 620 -25.56 3.06 3.23
CA PHE A 620 -25.00 4.36 3.62
C PHE A 620 -23.70 4.61 2.86
N ILE A 621 -23.58 5.78 2.23
CA ILE A 621 -22.46 6.18 1.37
C ILE A 621 -21.85 7.46 1.93
N SER A 622 -20.55 7.48 2.22
CA SER A 622 -19.86 8.72 2.58
C SER A 622 -19.41 9.43 1.30
N ASP A 623 -20.20 10.42 0.86
CA ASP A 623 -19.99 11.16 -0.38
C ASP A 623 -19.00 12.31 -0.14
N SER A 624 -17.72 11.94 0.03
CA SER A 624 -16.74 12.72 0.77
C SER A 624 -16.51 14.14 0.21
N ASN A 625 -16.44 14.33 -1.11
CA ASN A 625 -16.23 15.65 -1.72
C ASN A 625 -17.53 16.41 -2.03
N HIS A 626 -18.66 15.91 -1.52
CA HIS A 626 -19.89 16.67 -1.28
C HIS A 626 -20.18 16.87 0.22
N ASN A 627 -19.23 16.52 1.13
CA ASN A 627 -19.32 16.71 2.59
C ASN A 627 -20.63 16.20 3.23
N ARG A 628 -21.17 15.10 2.70
CA ARG A 628 -22.46 14.54 3.13
C ARG A 628 -22.42 13.02 3.24
N ILE A 629 -23.40 12.46 3.94
CA ILE A 629 -23.76 11.05 3.86
C ILE A 629 -24.99 10.94 2.95
N VAL A 630 -24.95 10.05 1.96
CA VAL A 630 -26.11 9.67 1.13
C VAL A 630 -26.63 8.32 1.62
N ILE A 631 -27.95 8.16 1.65
CA ILE A 631 -28.62 6.91 2.00
C ILE A 631 -29.48 6.49 0.81
N THR A 632 -29.18 5.31 0.25
CA THR A 632 -30.01 4.65 -0.76
C THR A 632 -30.63 3.37 -0.20
N ASP A 633 -31.53 2.74 -0.93
CA ASP A 633 -31.77 1.32 -0.76
C ASP A 633 -30.61 0.47 -1.36
N LEU A 634 -30.74 -0.86 -1.32
CA LEU A 634 -29.73 -1.76 -1.89
C LEU A 634 -29.79 -1.87 -3.43
N ASP A 635 -30.90 -1.46 -4.04
CA ASP A 635 -31.06 -1.35 -5.49
C ASP A 635 -30.49 -0.03 -6.05
N GLY A 636 -30.17 0.93 -5.17
CA GLY A 636 -29.53 2.21 -5.48
C GLY A 636 -30.48 3.41 -5.55
N ASN A 637 -31.77 3.24 -5.24
CA ASN A 637 -32.73 4.34 -5.21
C ASN A 637 -32.45 5.26 -4.01
N PHE A 638 -32.47 6.57 -4.22
CA PHE A 638 -32.24 7.56 -3.17
C PHE A 638 -33.35 7.55 -2.11
N ILE A 639 -32.97 7.43 -0.84
CA ILE A 639 -33.88 7.56 0.32
C ILE A 639 -33.75 8.97 0.92
N LEU A 640 -32.57 9.33 1.41
CA LEU A 640 -32.29 10.64 2.02
C LEU A 640 -30.79 10.97 2.04
N GLN A 641 -30.43 12.17 2.48
CA GLN A 641 -29.04 12.57 2.72
C GLN A 641 -28.91 13.29 4.07
N VAL A 642 -27.70 13.34 4.62
CA VAL A 642 -27.34 14.07 5.84
C VAL A 642 -26.13 14.95 5.53
N GLY A 643 -26.23 16.26 5.77
CA GLY A 643 -25.22 17.23 5.33
C GLY A 643 -25.66 18.03 4.10
N SER A 644 -26.94 18.40 4.00
CA SER A 644 -27.53 18.89 2.75
C SER A 644 -26.97 20.20 2.19
N THR A 645 -26.19 20.96 2.96
CA THR A 645 -25.53 22.18 2.48
C THR A 645 -24.29 21.92 1.61
N GLY A 646 -23.63 20.76 1.76
CA GLY A 646 -22.33 20.47 1.12
C GLY A 646 -21.13 21.30 1.60
N GLU A 647 -21.37 22.34 2.41
CA GLU A 647 -20.37 23.14 3.11
C GLU A 647 -19.48 22.32 4.06
N GLU A 648 -18.18 22.61 4.07
CA GLU A 648 -17.21 22.01 4.99
C GLU A 648 -17.43 22.54 6.43
N GLY A 649 -17.59 21.65 7.42
CA GLY A 649 -17.67 22.06 8.82
C GLY A 649 -18.14 20.99 9.82
N LEU A 650 -18.10 21.32 11.10
CA LEU A 650 -18.36 20.40 12.23
C LEU A 650 -19.73 20.66 12.91
N ARG A 651 -20.75 21.07 12.14
CA ARG A 651 -22.07 21.43 12.71
C ARG A 651 -22.95 20.20 12.89
N ASP A 652 -23.47 19.99 14.10
CA ASP A 652 -24.54 19.01 14.39
C ASP A 652 -25.94 19.61 14.15
N GLY A 653 -26.98 18.78 14.15
CA GLY A 653 -28.39 19.19 14.06
C GLY A 653 -29.21 18.29 13.14
N SER A 654 -30.25 18.87 12.53
CA SER A 654 -31.05 18.22 11.48
C SER A 654 -30.21 17.82 10.25
N PHE A 655 -30.71 16.91 9.43
CA PHE A 655 -30.03 16.41 8.22
C PHE A 655 -29.77 17.53 7.19
N GLU A 656 -30.57 18.58 7.24
CA GLU A 656 -30.48 19.80 6.45
C GLU A 656 -29.38 20.74 6.95
N THR A 657 -29.26 20.89 8.27
CA THR A 657 -28.36 21.88 8.91
C THR A 657 -26.98 21.33 9.29
N ALA A 658 -26.86 20.02 9.44
CA ALA A 658 -25.59 19.36 9.75
C ALA A 658 -24.55 19.61 8.66
N ALA A 659 -23.27 19.56 9.04
CA ALA A 659 -22.14 19.63 8.13
C ALA A 659 -21.11 18.56 8.51
N PHE A 660 -20.30 18.14 7.54
CA PHE A 660 -19.13 17.27 7.71
C PHE A 660 -17.91 17.93 7.03
N ASN A 661 -16.72 17.35 7.18
CA ASN A 661 -15.55 17.70 6.37
C ASN A 661 -14.84 16.43 5.92
N ARG A 662 -15.03 16.09 4.64
CA ARG A 662 -14.64 14.81 4.00
C ARG A 662 -14.90 13.57 4.88
N PRO A 663 -16.17 13.20 5.14
CA PRO A 663 -16.48 11.98 5.86
C PRO A 663 -15.93 10.75 5.13
N GLN A 664 -15.35 9.80 5.87
CA GLN A 664 -14.74 8.57 5.35
C GLN A 664 -15.41 7.33 5.95
N GLY A 665 -14.83 6.76 7.02
CA GLY A 665 -15.28 5.51 7.64
C GLY A 665 -16.74 5.56 8.09
N LEU A 666 -17.50 4.52 7.75
CA LEU A 666 -18.89 4.32 8.16
C LEU A 666 -19.03 2.99 8.92
N ALA A 667 -19.79 3.00 10.01
CA ALA A 667 -20.12 1.80 10.77
C ALA A 667 -21.55 1.89 11.32
N TYR A 668 -22.46 1.07 10.79
CA TYR A 668 -23.85 1.03 11.21
C TYR A 668 -24.08 -0.01 12.33
N ASN A 669 -24.92 0.34 13.30
CA ASN A 669 -25.29 -0.51 14.43
C ASN A 669 -26.80 -0.81 14.42
N PRO A 670 -27.25 -1.97 13.88
CA PRO A 670 -28.67 -2.31 13.77
C PRO A 670 -29.38 -2.44 15.13
N LYS A 671 -28.65 -2.71 16.23
CA LYS A 671 -29.25 -2.78 17.58
C LYS A 671 -29.54 -1.41 18.19
N LYS A 672 -29.12 -0.32 17.55
CA LYS A 672 -29.30 1.06 18.01
C LYS A 672 -29.87 2.01 16.93
N ASN A 673 -30.09 1.53 15.69
CA ASN A 673 -30.40 2.35 14.52
C ASN A 673 -29.42 3.54 14.27
N LEU A 674 -28.17 3.38 14.72
CA LEU A 674 -27.14 4.41 14.72
C LEU A 674 -26.08 4.14 13.65
N LEU A 675 -25.81 5.14 12.82
CA LEU A 675 -24.65 5.18 11.93
C LEU A 675 -23.53 6.02 12.58
N TYR A 676 -22.37 5.41 12.81
CA TYR A 676 -21.15 6.12 13.20
C TYR A 676 -20.35 6.54 11.97
N VAL A 677 -19.83 7.76 11.99
CA VAL A 677 -19.11 8.40 10.86
C VAL A 677 -17.74 8.90 11.35
N ALA A 678 -16.67 8.55 10.62
CA ALA A 678 -15.34 9.12 10.78
C ALA A 678 -15.23 10.38 9.90
N ASP A 679 -15.45 11.53 10.53
CA ASP A 679 -15.54 12.85 9.92
C ASP A 679 -14.15 13.48 9.86
N THR A 680 -13.43 13.19 8.76
CA THR A 680 -11.98 12.96 8.82
C THR A 680 -11.18 14.25 8.86
N GLU A 681 -11.53 15.27 8.06
CA GLU A 681 -10.88 16.58 8.08
C GLU A 681 -11.48 17.53 9.16
N ASN A 682 -12.49 17.06 9.91
CA ASN A 682 -12.87 17.63 11.21
C ASN A 682 -12.16 16.95 12.39
N HIS A 683 -11.39 15.88 12.14
CA HIS A 683 -10.78 15.00 13.15
C HIS A 683 -11.78 14.44 14.18
N ALA A 684 -13.04 14.21 13.77
CA ALA A 684 -14.16 13.91 14.66
C ALA A 684 -14.78 12.52 14.40
N LEU A 685 -15.40 11.97 15.45
CA LEU A 685 -16.38 10.88 15.31
C LEU A 685 -17.76 11.48 15.50
N ARG A 686 -18.66 11.23 14.54
CA ARG A 686 -20.05 11.71 14.54
C ARG A 686 -21.01 10.52 14.61
N SER A 687 -22.22 10.76 15.08
CA SER A 687 -23.29 9.76 15.13
C SER A 687 -24.54 10.31 14.48
N VAL A 688 -25.10 9.56 13.55
CA VAL A 688 -26.36 9.86 12.85
C VAL A 688 -27.40 8.85 13.30
N GLU A 689 -28.45 9.33 13.97
CA GLU A 689 -29.67 8.55 14.22
C GLU A 689 -30.50 8.56 12.93
N THR A 690 -30.95 7.38 12.49
CA THR A 690 -31.59 7.21 11.16
C THR A 690 -33.06 6.81 11.28
N SER A 691 -33.71 7.31 12.34
CA SER A 691 -35.13 7.22 12.64
C SER A 691 -35.65 8.61 12.98
N ASN A 692 -36.92 8.87 12.63
CA ASN A 692 -37.70 9.95 13.22
C ASN A 692 -38.12 9.60 14.66
#